data_AF-A0A932QJV6-F1
#
_entry.id   AF-A0A932QJV6-F1
#
_cell.length_a   1.000
_cell.length_b   1.000
_cell.length_c   1.000
_cell.angle_alpha   90.00
_cell.angle_beta   90.00
_cell.angle_gamma   90.00
#
_symmetry.space_group_name_H-M   'P 1'
#
loop_
_entity.id
_entity.type
_entity.pdbx_description
1 polymer ?
#
loop_
_entity_poly.entity_id
_entity_poly.type
_entity_poly.pdbx_seq_one_letter_code
_entity_poly.pdbx_strand_id
1 'polypeptide(L)'
;MKISKTKFLAVCICIALFIIPFFWLKSGEMDLGGDSGRLYFYDPVAYLRSTMLYGVIPSGVGGTALSYFAIPFVSFLAVLHFFINSPTVLISFVNGVKLSLAFFSFYLIVKELLILSSPSARRQSAADAAAMLAGLMYVFIPSSVGGGWDRALLTHNQIFINPLMFYLFLRYLVTDAMVYFHLALLVTFIFSLNFSLASSPGFFAFFPISVVFLLILRKSIMKKSIPYKELFFGLFVFVLLQSFQILPHVLSLFSYGSGLNSLVFSDNSSSSLRAGLDYFEAVASNIKLSLSLMNLPQGRYGNVLSLLYFVFPITVLLGYMRSKSKTYIYIGFFFLVTMFFYTAKITDTGFAFYKALFRIPGFSMFRNYSGQWNYSFIFYYSLIVGFSFYALALTVSRRKIYVLIVAIATPLFFSAWPLVNGSIIRPIHHQSDNVPVAFQMDPSFQQVLRTVRDLPTDEKVLSLPLAGPGYQVVAGKNGGAYIGPSMFSYLTGRNDFAGYDSIGPFGELFLNAVKKKDLVTLRKIFALYNIGYIFYNADPKIYDDSFPKSPYDYVKDFMPQDQRSYGQWIHELPIDQQNKISVDRYFTIYPLLPEVRSPHIYASANTVYTNDSTSLPYSTLYSTEKRLVTMPIDASRNDDDAVAIIAQNDNPLIRLRNNYHLHRHEPFVSRSLDDWSYPFVLIREKLELWRARKNPDRYLDFSLFFLSKRMLELQKWKETIPISDKLHEPPRLRSMLKVNRYNSWEASFLRYEQEMYRLMFWLDQRPEPFSWKTASKIKIKEQLLQHEAFLESEIRKSRRNPEEEKYLFSFAESMFQRLEIKLALNSIDPTRTEFLLRIPKQQFGEYEPYLINVDAKIYDTNRASLFFDNNTPSQNIRIGVDDGIIRFDRLPLNREEDVKFTVTLPFNNIVSHVDWTNSGHVLHPGESLVTLDINTVAGDSSGGLIKQISNWNADTQYVITFDYLTFGHRFSVKIFEKQYDDIKAQEVAGNTFFTKNLTSRNWQTHQSFITSGQKSTSGFIQILGDPEDQKSVIQIRNFSIVPVPKNPTVLFKKIKSQSRERSSNDTAPEITFRKINLTKYEISVRNAIGPYTLVFLEAYHNDWKLFDPKRKGLTFFSPIGRLSANIASRLVRFFVPDTTREERTVGQYDNGNVKELQQFSVFLEPKTFDSWGKPAIAVDRHVPSYGYANAWNIVPDDMNGKQNYSLILEYTGQRRLYPLLLLSTSTAIILCVFLLKSFRKK
;
A
#
# COMPACT_ATOMS: atom_id res chain seq x y z
N MET A 1 -10.63 -8.65 58.70
CA MET A 1 -9.27 -8.38 58.18
C MET A 1 -9.12 -6.86 57.99
N LYS A 2 -8.35 -6.14 58.83
CA LYS A 2 -8.18 -4.67 58.69
C LYS A 2 -7.36 -4.36 57.42
N ILE A 3 -7.99 -3.79 56.39
CA ILE A 3 -7.30 -3.31 55.18
C ILE A 3 -6.40 -2.14 55.60
N SER A 4 -5.10 -2.17 55.25
CA SER A 4 -4.21 -1.05 55.54
C SER A 4 -4.68 0.20 54.76
N LYS A 5 -4.51 1.39 55.35
CA LYS A 5 -4.90 2.66 54.71
C LYS A 5 -4.33 2.80 53.27
N THR A 6 -3.12 2.29 53.03
CA THR A 6 -2.48 2.27 51.71
C THR A 6 -3.18 1.35 50.72
N LYS A 7 -3.55 0.13 51.12
CA LYS A 7 -4.31 -0.79 50.26
C LYS A 7 -5.68 -0.20 49.90
N PHE A 8 -6.34 0.43 50.88
CA PHE A 8 -7.60 1.12 50.65
C PHE A 8 -7.45 2.24 49.62
N LEU A 9 -6.38 3.05 49.72
CA LEU A 9 -6.09 4.11 48.74
C LEU A 9 -5.85 3.56 47.33
N ALA A 10 -5.08 2.46 47.17
CA ALA A 10 -4.88 1.84 45.87
C ALA A 10 -6.20 1.36 45.25
N VAL A 11 -7.11 0.80 46.07
CA VAL A 11 -8.45 0.40 45.63
C VAL A 11 -9.28 1.63 45.22
N CYS A 12 -9.22 2.73 45.98
CA CYS A 12 -9.90 3.97 45.62
C CYS A 12 -9.40 4.54 44.29
N ILE A 13 -8.09 4.54 44.05
CA ILE A 13 -7.50 4.96 42.76
C ILE A 13 -7.98 4.03 41.64
N CYS A 14 -8.00 2.72 41.86
CA CYS A 14 -8.48 1.73 40.90
C CYS A 14 -9.95 1.98 40.51
N ILE A 15 -10.81 2.25 41.50
CA ILE A 15 -12.23 2.59 41.28
C ILE A 15 -12.36 3.92 40.53
N ALA A 16 -11.59 4.96 40.91
CA ALA A 16 -11.60 6.24 40.21
C ALA A 16 -11.20 6.09 38.73
N LEU A 17 -10.14 5.33 38.45
CA LEU A 17 -9.69 5.01 37.09
C LEU A 17 -10.72 4.20 36.29
N PHE A 18 -11.47 3.33 36.95
CA PHE A 18 -12.57 2.61 36.32
C PHE A 18 -13.74 3.54 35.93
N ILE A 19 -14.05 4.52 36.79
CA ILE A 19 -15.18 5.44 36.59
C ILE A 19 -14.86 6.54 35.57
N ILE A 20 -13.62 7.03 35.50
CA ILE A 20 -13.22 8.14 34.61
C ILE A 20 -13.77 8.01 33.17
N PRO A 21 -13.66 6.86 32.49
CA PRO A 21 -14.14 6.72 31.10
C PRO A 21 -15.63 6.93 30.90
N PHE A 22 -16.46 6.78 31.93
CA PHE A 22 -17.89 7.05 31.85
C PHE A 22 -18.22 8.54 31.65
N PHE A 23 -17.24 9.44 31.85
CA PHE A 23 -17.37 10.87 31.58
C PHE A 23 -16.78 11.28 30.22
N TRP A 24 -16.18 10.35 29.47
CA TRP A 24 -15.50 10.68 28.23
C TRP A 24 -16.43 10.91 27.06
N LEU A 25 -17.55 10.19 26.99
CA LEU A 25 -18.51 10.22 25.90
C LEU A 25 -19.88 10.64 26.44
N LYS A 26 -20.60 11.51 25.72
CA LYS A 26 -22.00 11.80 26.04
C LYS A 26 -22.87 10.59 25.69
N SER A 27 -24.09 10.55 26.19
CA SER A 27 -25.05 9.48 25.88
C SER A 27 -25.23 9.33 24.36
N GLY A 28 -24.94 8.13 23.84
CA GLY A 28 -25.03 7.80 22.42
C GLY A 28 -23.79 8.13 21.59
N GLU A 29 -22.82 8.89 22.12
CA GLU A 29 -21.55 9.11 21.44
C GLU A 29 -20.68 7.86 21.51
N MET A 30 -19.95 7.60 20.42
CA MET A 30 -19.10 6.44 20.27
C MET A 30 -17.84 6.80 19.49
N ASP A 31 -16.76 6.11 19.81
CA ASP A 31 -15.48 6.21 19.12
C ASP A 31 -15.21 4.88 18.41
N LEU A 32 -15.74 4.76 17.18
CA LEU A 32 -15.72 3.51 16.40
C LEU A 32 -14.76 3.54 15.19
N GLY A 33 -14.30 4.72 14.79
CA GLY A 33 -13.51 4.93 13.57
C GLY A 33 -12.05 4.47 13.66
N GLY A 34 -11.30 4.80 12.61
CA GLY A 34 -9.89 4.46 12.41
C GLY A 34 -9.67 3.12 11.70
N ASP A 35 -8.41 2.85 11.34
CA ASP A 35 -7.97 1.71 10.52
C ASP A 35 -8.47 0.36 11.04
N SER A 36 -8.60 0.21 12.35
CA SER A 36 -8.96 -1.06 12.97
C SER A 36 -10.47 -1.31 13.07
N GLY A 37 -11.32 -0.33 12.72
CA GLY A 37 -12.78 -0.44 12.74
C GLY A 37 -13.35 -1.04 14.03
N ARG A 38 -13.65 -0.23 15.04
CA ARG A 38 -14.15 -0.70 16.34
C ARG A 38 -15.67 -0.94 16.36
N LEU A 39 -16.22 -1.30 15.20
CA LEU A 39 -17.66 -1.53 14.98
C LEU A 39 -18.23 -2.66 15.86
N TYR A 40 -17.37 -3.55 16.37
CA TYR A 40 -17.73 -4.57 17.35
C TYR A 40 -18.22 -4.01 18.70
N PHE A 41 -18.01 -2.73 19.01
CA PHE A 41 -18.66 -2.11 20.19
C PHE A 41 -20.10 -1.69 19.93
N TYR A 42 -20.44 -1.43 18.66
CA TYR A 42 -21.77 -0.99 18.27
C TYR A 42 -22.74 -2.17 18.13
N ASP A 43 -22.36 -3.18 17.35
CA ASP A 43 -23.14 -4.42 17.21
C ASP A 43 -22.19 -5.63 17.15
N PRO A 44 -21.73 -6.14 18.31
CA PRO A 44 -20.79 -7.26 18.38
C PRO A 44 -21.33 -8.54 17.74
N VAL A 45 -22.66 -8.75 17.76
CA VAL A 45 -23.28 -9.96 17.20
C VAL A 45 -23.26 -9.90 15.67
N ALA A 46 -23.65 -8.78 15.08
CA ALA A 46 -23.54 -8.59 13.65
C ALA A 46 -22.08 -8.71 13.20
N TYR A 47 -21.14 -8.08 13.91
CA TYR A 47 -19.71 -8.12 13.61
C TYR A 47 -19.11 -9.54 13.65
N LEU A 48 -19.55 -10.37 14.60
CA LEU A 48 -19.19 -11.79 14.63
C LEU A 48 -19.70 -12.53 13.39
N ARG A 49 -20.99 -12.34 13.07
CA ARG A 49 -21.70 -13.01 11.98
C ARG A 49 -21.28 -12.56 10.59
N SER A 50 -20.74 -11.37 10.43
CA SER A 50 -20.37 -10.82 9.12
C SER A 50 -18.89 -11.02 8.80
N THR A 51 -18.01 -11.06 9.81
CA THR A 51 -16.56 -10.99 9.56
C THR A 51 -15.75 -11.99 10.39
N MET A 52 -15.97 -12.09 11.70
CA MET A 52 -15.03 -12.83 12.57
C MET A 52 -15.16 -14.35 12.46
N LEU A 53 -16.34 -14.84 12.09
CA LEU A 53 -16.61 -16.27 11.96
C LEU A 53 -16.17 -16.84 10.59
N TYR A 54 -15.80 -15.98 9.64
CA TYR A 54 -15.46 -16.38 8.27
C TYR A 54 -14.01 -16.02 7.92
N GLY A 55 -13.36 -16.87 7.13
CA GLY A 55 -12.00 -16.65 6.61
C GLY A 55 -11.95 -15.72 5.40
N VAL A 56 -13.10 -15.18 5.01
CA VAL A 56 -13.27 -14.20 3.93
C VAL A 56 -13.89 -12.93 4.52
N ILE A 57 -13.43 -11.76 4.06
CA ILE A 57 -14.04 -10.48 4.42
C ILE A 57 -14.98 -10.05 3.30
N PRO A 58 -16.20 -9.61 3.63
CA PRO A 58 -17.13 -9.11 2.64
C PRO A 58 -16.79 -7.69 2.18
N SER A 59 -15.64 -7.47 1.53
CA SER A 59 -15.15 -6.15 1.09
C SER A 59 -14.84 -6.12 -0.41
N GLY A 60 -15.40 -5.18 -1.15
CA GLY A 60 -15.13 -4.94 -2.58
C GLY A 60 -15.15 -6.21 -3.42
N VAL A 61 -13.99 -6.56 -3.97
CA VAL A 61 -13.78 -7.79 -4.77
C VAL A 61 -13.85 -9.09 -3.96
N GLY A 62 -14.02 -9.02 -2.64
CA GLY A 62 -13.78 -10.11 -1.71
C GLY A 62 -12.32 -10.18 -1.30
N GLY A 63 -12.01 -10.90 -0.24
CA GLY A 63 -10.63 -11.10 0.16
C GLY A 63 -10.51 -12.12 1.28
N THR A 64 -9.33 -12.74 1.38
CA THR A 64 -9.04 -13.64 2.50
C THR A 64 -8.47 -12.83 3.65
N ALA A 65 -9.16 -12.85 4.79
CA ALA A 65 -8.58 -12.35 6.02
C ALA A 65 -9.02 -13.22 7.18
N LEU A 66 -8.04 -13.82 7.83
CA LEU A 66 -8.26 -14.73 8.95
C LEU A 66 -8.50 -13.92 10.22
N SER A 67 -9.71 -13.38 10.36
CA SER A 67 -10.11 -12.57 11.53
C SER A 67 -10.50 -13.40 12.76
N TYR A 68 -10.26 -14.73 12.72
CA TYR A 68 -10.65 -15.66 13.76
C TYR A 68 -10.16 -15.25 15.15
N PHE A 69 -8.99 -14.63 15.25
CA PHE A 69 -8.39 -14.21 16.52
C PHE A 69 -9.28 -13.34 17.42
N ALA A 70 -10.30 -12.68 16.88
CA ALA A 70 -11.19 -11.83 17.65
C ALA A 70 -12.47 -12.54 18.12
N ILE A 71 -12.72 -13.80 17.71
CA ILE A 71 -13.94 -14.56 18.09
C ILE A 71 -14.16 -14.56 19.61
N PRO A 72 -13.21 -14.98 20.48
CA PRO A 72 -13.45 -14.99 21.92
C PRO A 72 -13.71 -13.61 22.51
N PHE A 73 -12.94 -12.61 22.07
CA PHE A 73 -13.05 -11.24 22.58
C PHE A 73 -14.39 -10.61 22.20
N VAL A 74 -14.78 -10.69 20.93
CA VAL A 74 -16.05 -10.11 20.48
C VAL A 74 -17.24 -10.91 21.01
N SER A 75 -17.11 -12.23 21.22
CA SER A 75 -18.15 -13.02 21.91
C SER A 75 -18.32 -12.57 23.36
N PHE A 76 -17.22 -12.28 24.06
CA PHE A 76 -17.27 -11.68 25.39
C PHE A 76 -17.95 -10.31 25.37
N LEU A 77 -17.64 -9.46 24.38
CA LEU A 77 -18.33 -8.18 24.20
C LEU A 77 -19.82 -8.35 23.87
N ALA A 78 -20.21 -9.37 23.09
CA ALA A 78 -21.61 -9.66 22.78
C ALA A 78 -22.40 -10.00 24.05
N VAL A 79 -21.82 -10.80 24.96
CA VAL A 79 -22.41 -11.10 26.27
C VAL A 79 -22.52 -9.84 27.12
N LEU A 80 -21.47 -9.01 27.20
CA LEU A 80 -21.56 -7.74 27.93
C LEU A 80 -22.59 -6.80 27.33
N HIS A 81 -22.64 -6.69 26.00
CA HIS A 81 -23.59 -5.85 25.29
C HIS A 81 -25.04 -6.30 25.53
N PHE A 82 -25.29 -7.61 25.64
CA PHE A 82 -26.61 -8.15 25.99
C PHE A 82 -27.12 -7.61 27.34
N PHE A 83 -26.25 -7.46 28.35
CA PHE A 83 -26.62 -6.92 29.67
C PHE A 83 -26.61 -5.38 29.72
N ILE A 84 -25.67 -4.73 29.03
CA ILE A 84 -25.48 -3.27 29.08
C ILE A 84 -26.45 -2.53 28.14
N ASN A 85 -26.74 -3.11 26.97
CA ASN A 85 -27.59 -2.56 25.91
C ASN A 85 -27.27 -1.10 25.51
N SER A 86 -25.99 -0.73 25.57
CA SER A 86 -25.52 0.59 25.18
C SER A 86 -24.05 0.53 24.74
N PRO A 87 -23.74 0.84 23.46
CA PRO A 87 -22.36 0.90 22.98
C PRO A 87 -21.49 1.89 23.74
N THR A 88 -22.01 3.08 24.08
CA THR A 88 -21.29 4.11 24.85
C THR A 88 -20.87 3.59 26.22
N VAL A 89 -21.80 2.95 26.94
CA VAL A 89 -21.52 2.38 28.27
C VAL A 89 -20.57 1.19 28.15
N LEU A 90 -20.70 0.36 27.11
CA LEU A 90 -19.80 -0.76 26.85
C LEU A 90 -18.35 -0.28 26.59
N ILE A 91 -18.17 0.74 25.76
CA ILE A 91 -16.86 1.36 25.50
C ILE A 91 -16.27 1.90 26.81
N SER A 92 -17.08 2.64 27.58
CA SER A 92 -16.68 3.22 28.87
C SER A 92 -16.28 2.14 29.87
N PHE A 93 -17.06 1.05 29.96
CA PHE A 93 -16.76 -0.10 30.80
C PHE A 93 -15.43 -0.74 30.42
N VAL A 94 -15.22 -1.05 29.14
CA VAL A 94 -13.97 -1.68 28.68
C VAL A 94 -12.77 -0.77 28.90
N ASN A 95 -12.90 0.53 28.63
CA ASN A 95 -11.83 1.49 28.90
C ASN A 95 -11.57 1.67 30.41
N GLY A 96 -12.61 1.61 31.24
CA GLY A 96 -12.50 1.61 32.70
C GLY A 96 -11.73 0.39 33.18
N VAL A 97 -12.02 -0.80 32.63
CA VAL A 97 -11.25 -2.03 32.89
C VAL A 97 -9.80 -1.87 32.47
N LYS A 98 -9.51 -1.31 31.28
CA LYS A 98 -8.14 -1.07 30.83
C LYS A 98 -7.37 -0.20 31.83
N LEU A 99 -7.89 0.97 32.22
CA LEU A 99 -7.18 1.90 33.11
C LEU A 99 -6.97 1.31 34.51
N SER A 100 -8.05 0.76 35.08
CA SER A 100 -8.03 0.20 36.44
C SER A 100 -7.11 -1.02 36.56
N LEU A 101 -7.19 -1.97 35.61
CA LEU A 101 -6.34 -3.16 35.64
C LEU A 101 -4.89 -2.86 35.26
N ALA A 102 -4.63 -1.89 34.37
CA ALA A 102 -3.28 -1.43 34.05
C ALA A 102 -2.60 -0.89 35.32
N PHE A 103 -3.25 0.06 36.01
CA PHE A 103 -2.77 0.62 37.27
C PHE A 103 -2.58 -0.48 38.33
N PHE A 104 -3.60 -1.29 38.56
CA PHE A 104 -3.60 -2.23 39.68
C PHE A 104 -2.57 -3.34 39.48
N SER A 105 -2.44 -3.85 38.27
CA SER A 105 -1.46 -4.88 37.95
C SER A 105 -0.04 -4.33 38.06
N PHE A 106 0.20 -3.10 37.59
CA PHE A 106 1.50 -2.46 37.73
C PHE A 106 1.86 -2.14 39.19
N TYR A 107 0.90 -1.65 39.98
CA TYR A 107 1.02 -1.49 41.44
C TYR A 107 1.46 -2.80 42.10
N LEU A 108 0.79 -3.91 41.77
CA LEU A 108 1.12 -5.21 42.34
C LEU A 108 2.50 -5.72 41.89
N ILE A 109 2.91 -5.48 40.64
CA ILE A 109 4.24 -5.83 40.13
C ILE A 109 5.32 -5.11 40.94
N VAL A 110 5.26 -3.78 41.02
CA VAL A 110 6.29 -2.99 41.69
C VAL A 110 6.37 -3.36 43.17
N LYS A 111 5.21 -3.51 43.83
CA LYS A 111 5.13 -3.94 45.21
C LYS A 111 5.78 -5.31 45.44
N GLU A 112 5.46 -6.29 44.60
CA GLU A 112 6.02 -7.64 44.69
C GLU A 112 7.55 -7.63 44.50
N LEU A 113 8.04 -6.94 43.47
CA LEU A 113 9.48 -6.84 43.18
C LEU A 113 10.25 -6.12 44.30
N LEU A 114 9.65 -5.11 44.92
CA LEU A 114 10.25 -4.39 46.06
C LEU A 114 10.29 -5.27 47.33
N ILE A 115 9.22 -6.03 47.61
CA ILE A 115 9.18 -6.99 48.72
C ILE A 115 10.28 -8.05 48.57
N LEU A 116 10.42 -8.62 47.37
CA LEU A 116 11.48 -9.59 47.06
C LEU A 116 12.89 -9.01 47.26
N SER A 117 13.06 -7.71 46.99
CA SER A 117 14.36 -7.04 47.08
C SER A 117 14.72 -6.68 48.52
N SER A 118 13.74 -6.56 49.45
CA SER A 118 13.98 -6.03 50.79
C SER A 118 12.78 -6.17 51.76
N PRO A 119 12.81 -7.09 52.74
CA PRO A 119 11.62 -7.46 53.53
C PRO A 119 11.24 -6.63 54.79
N SER A 120 11.89 -5.51 55.14
CA SER A 120 11.63 -4.84 56.44
C SER A 120 10.39 -3.91 56.51
N ALA A 121 9.77 -3.79 57.69
CA ALA A 121 8.47 -3.12 57.90
C ALA A 121 8.44 -1.59 57.59
N ARG A 122 9.46 -0.82 57.99
CA ARG A 122 9.57 0.63 57.64
C ARG A 122 9.61 0.84 56.12
N ARG A 123 10.05 -0.17 55.37
CA ARG A 123 10.14 -0.15 53.91
C ARG A 123 8.80 -0.43 53.21
N GLN A 124 7.79 -0.98 53.89
CA GLN A 124 6.49 -1.27 53.28
C GLN A 124 5.71 -0.02 52.88
N SER A 125 5.72 1.04 53.70
CA SER A 125 5.03 2.30 53.36
C SER A 125 5.66 3.01 52.15
N ALA A 126 7.00 3.04 52.09
CA ALA A 126 7.74 3.57 50.94
C ALA A 126 7.51 2.71 49.69
N ALA A 127 7.45 1.38 49.83
CA ALA A 127 7.15 0.47 48.73
C ALA A 127 5.72 0.65 48.19
N ASP A 128 4.73 0.83 49.07
CA ASP A 128 3.34 1.13 48.67
C ASP A 128 3.27 2.46 47.90
N ALA A 129 3.92 3.52 48.40
CA ALA A 129 3.95 4.81 47.72
C ALA A 129 4.66 4.74 46.36
N ALA A 130 5.80 4.05 46.29
CA ALA A 130 6.54 3.82 45.06
C ALA A 130 5.70 3.04 44.03
N ALA A 131 5.01 1.99 44.48
CA ALA A 131 4.16 1.17 43.63
C ALA A 131 2.94 1.95 43.10
N MET A 132 2.29 2.77 43.93
CA MET A 132 1.18 3.63 43.49
C MET A 132 1.65 4.64 42.46
N LEU A 133 2.76 5.33 42.73
CA LEU A 133 3.32 6.34 41.83
C LEU A 133 3.75 5.73 40.50
N ALA A 134 4.37 4.55 40.51
CA ALA A 134 4.75 3.84 39.31
C ALA A 134 3.54 3.33 38.50
N GLY A 135 2.47 2.88 39.18
CA GLY A 135 1.22 2.50 38.53
C GLY A 135 0.50 3.69 37.89
N LEU A 136 0.42 4.82 38.60
CA LEU A 136 -0.14 6.07 38.06
C LEU A 136 0.70 6.57 36.88
N MET A 137 2.02 6.50 37.00
CA MET A 137 2.94 6.84 35.93
C MET A 137 2.67 6.00 34.69
N TYR A 138 2.60 4.68 34.82
CA TYR A 138 2.35 3.79 33.70
C TYR A 138 1.07 4.15 32.90
N VAL A 139 0.00 4.54 33.61
CA VAL A 139 -1.27 4.93 32.99
C VAL A 139 -1.24 6.35 32.42
N PHE A 140 -0.67 7.31 33.16
CA PHE A 140 -0.75 8.74 32.84
C PHE A 140 0.47 9.32 32.13
N ILE A 141 1.46 8.50 31.76
CA ILE A 141 2.63 9.04 31.08
C ILE A 141 2.26 9.65 29.72
N PRO A 142 2.83 10.80 29.33
CA PRO A 142 2.41 11.53 28.13
C PRO A 142 2.42 10.71 26.84
N SER A 143 3.42 9.87 26.63
CA SER A 143 3.53 9.00 25.45
C SER A 143 2.43 7.93 25.37
N SER A 144 1.88 7.51 26.52
CA SER A 144 0.70 6.63 26.59
C SER A 144 -0.55 7.42 26.24
N VAL A 145 -0.75 8.57 26.91
CA VAL A 145 -1.94 9.43 26.75
C VAL A 145 -2.03 9.98 25.32
N GLY A 146 -1.00 10.67 24.86
CA GLY A 146 -0.97 11.41 23.59
C GLY A 146 -0.62 10.61 22.34
N GLY A 147 -0.37 9.30 22.46
CA GLY A 147 0.01 8.43 21.33
C GLY A 147 -0.71 7.09 21.25
N GLY A 148 -1.64 6.79 22.19
CA GLY A 148 -2.38 5.53 22.22
C GLY A 148 -3.90 5.69 22.33
N TRP A 149 -4.37 6.66 23.12
CA TRP A 149 -5.80 6.82 23.42
C TRP A 149 -6.57 7.63 22.38
N ASP A 150 -5.90 8.52 21.63
CA ASP A 150 -6.51 9.31 20.56
C ASP A 150 -6.78 8.49 19.30
N ARG A 151 -6.06 7.38 19.10
CA ARG A 151 -6.23 6.44 17.98
C ARG A 151 -6.12 5.00 18.46
N ALA A 152 -7.06 4.57 19.29
CA ALA A 152 -7.04 3.24 19.89
C ALA A 152 -7.21 2.14 18.82
N LEU A 153 -6.10 1.49 18.46
CA LEU A 153 -6.08 0.32 17.59
C LEU A 153 -6.60 -0.94 18.30
N LEU A 154 -6.86 -2.02 17.56
CA LEU A 154 -7.25 -3.33 18.12
C LEU A 154 -6.25 -3.82 19.21
N THR A 155 -4.95 -3.51 19.06
CA THR A 155 -3.89 -3.88 20.00
C THR A 155 -3.83 -3.04 21.27
N HIS A 156 -4.64 -1.99 21.39
CA HIS A 156 -4.60 -1.07 22.53
C HIS A 156 -4.89 -1.76 23.88
N ASN A 157 -5.54 -2.92 23.87
CA ASN A 157 -5.72 -3.74 25.08
C ASN A 157 -4.38 -4.15 25.73
N GLN A 158 -3.26 -4.10 25.02
CA GLN A 158 -1.91 -4.33 25.56
C GLN A 158 -1.57 -3.41 26.73
N ILE A 159 -2.17 -2.22 26.83
CA ILE A 159 -1.94 -1.31 27.96
C ILE A 159 -2.25 -1.96 29.32
N PHE A 160 -3.20 -2.89 29.41
CA PHE A 160 -3.46 -3.59 30.68
C PHE A 160 -3.09 -5.07 30.62
N ILE A 161 -3.14 -5.69 29.43
CA ILE A 161 -2.78 -7.10 29.27
C ILE A 161 -1.30 -7.32 29.58
N ASN A 162 -0.41 -6.45 29.10
CA ASN A 162 1.02 -6.58 29.34
C ASN A 162 1.36 -6.60 30.84
N PRO A 163 0.95 -5.61 31.67
CA PRO A 163 1.21 -5.66 33.11
C PRO A 163 0.41 -6.76 33.82
N LEU A 164 -0.83 -7.07 33.42
CA LEU A 164 -1.59 -8.16 34.03
C LEU A 164 -0.90 -9.51 33.83
N MET A 165 -0.50 -9.82 32.60
CA MET A 165 0.19 -11.06 32.27
C MET A 165 1.54 -11.13 32.98
N PHE A 166 2.32 -10.05 32.98
CA PHE A 166 3.57 -9.97 33.70
C PHE A 166 3.37 -10.24 35.21
N TYR A 167 2.35 -9.64 35.83
CA TYR A 167 2.01 -9.87 37.23
C TYR A 167 1.66 -11.34 37.51
N LEU A 168 0.80 -11.94 36.69
CA LEU A 168 0.39 -13.34 36.86
C LEU A 168 1.58 -14.29 36.73
N PHE A 169 2.46 -14.09 35.75
CA PHE A 169 3.69 -14.86 35.62
C PHE A 169 4.65 -14.61 36.79
N LEU A 170 4.83 -13.36 37.23
CA LEU A 170 5.65 -13.03 38.39
C LEU A 170 5.14 -13.78 39.63
N ARG A 171 3.84 -13.74 39.91
CA ARG A 171 3.25 -14.41 41.08
C ARG A 171 3.32 -15.92 40.98
N TYR A 172 3.12 -16.49 39.79
CA TYR A 172 3.38 -17.90 39.55
C TYR A 172 4.85 -18.24 39.89
N LEU A 173 5.81 -17.48 39.37
CA LEU A 173 7.22 -17.76 39.58
C LEU A 173 7.65 -17.60 41.04
N VAL A 174 7.02 -16.68 41.80
CA VAL A 174 7.26 -16.48 43.23
C VAL A 174 6.66 -17.59 44.09
N THR A 175 5.39 -17.90 43.86
CA THR A 175 4.59 -18.78 44.74
C THR A 175 4.55 -20.23 44.29
N ASP A 176 4.98 -20.53 43.06
CA ASP A 176 4.82 -21.82 42.38
C ASP A 176 3.34 -22.28 42.29
N ALA A 177 2.39 -21.37 42.50
CA ALA A 177 0.96 -21.67 42.49
C ALA A 177 0.39 -21.63 41.06
N MET A 178 0.04 -22.80 40.54
CA MET A 178 -0.48 -22.98 39.17
C MET A 178 -1.74 -22.16 38.86
N VAL A 179 -2.52 -21.72 39.85
CA VAL A 179 -3.74 -20.93 39.62
C VAL A 179 -3.45 -19.64 38.82
N TYR A 180 -2.32 -18.97 39.08
CA TYR A 180 -1.94 -17.75 38.35
C TYR A 180 -1.54 -18.05 36.91
N PHE A 181 -0.90 -19.19 36.68
CA PHE A 181 -0.51 -19.65 35.36
C PHE A 181 -1.72 -20.02 34.50
N HIS A 182 -2.66 -20.78 35.07
CA HIS A 182 -3.93 -21.08 34.41
C HIS A 182 -4.76 -19.82 34.13
N LEU A 183 -4.79 -18.85 35.05
CA LEU A 183 -5.47 -17.58 34.84
C LEU A 183 -4.83 -16.79 33.70
N ALA A 184 -3.50 -16.77 33.62
CA ALA A 184 -2.77 -16.13 32.52
C ALA A 184 -3.17 -16.77 31.16
N LEU A 185 -3.20 -18.10 31.10
CA LEU A 185 -3.64 -18.82 29.89
C LEU A 185 -5.09 -18.48 29.50
N LEU A 186 -6.02 -18.40 30.47
CA LEU A 186 -7.41 -18.02 30.21
C LEU A 186 -7.52 -16.57 29.68
N VAL A 187 -6.75 -15.64 30.25
CA VAL A 187 -6.67 -14.25 29.76
C VAL A 187 -6.19 -14.23 28.31
N THR A 188 -5.23 -15.08 27.93
CA THR A 188 -4.80 -15.15 26.52
C THR A 188 -5.92 -15.59 25.59
N PHE A 189 -6.82 -16.49 26.02
CA PHE A 189 -7.93 -16.95 25.20
C PHE A 189 -8.98 -15.84 25.00
N ILE A 190 -9.43 -15.19 26.09
CA ILE A 190 -10.42 -14.10 26.03
C ILE A 190 -9.90 -12.93 25.19
N PHE A 191 -8.63 -12.57 25.36
CA PHE A 191 -7.99 -11.48 24.62
C PHE A 191 -7.09 -11.98 23.49
N SER A 192 -7.46 -13.11 22.86
CA SER A 192 -6.73 -13.81 21.78
C SER A 192 -6.27 -12.91 20.65
N LEU A 193 -7.04 -11.86 20.35
CA LEU A 193 -6.63 -10.75 19.51
C LEU A 193 -5.19 -10.29 19.77
N ASN A 194 -4.82 -10.02 21.03
CA ASN A 194 -3.50 -9.46 21.39
C ASN A 194 -2.37 -10.49 21.27
N PHE A 195 -2.72 -11.74 20.97
CA PHE A 195 -1.83 -12.89 20.80
C PHE A 195 -1.91 -13.45 19.37
N SER A 196 -2.43 -12.67 18.41
CA SER A 196 -2.53 -13.02 17.00
C SER A 196 -1.37 -12.46 16.17
N LEU A 197 -1.23 -12.94 14.93
CA LEU A 197 -0.27 -12.35 13.98
C LEU A 197 -0.64 -10.91 13.61
N ALA A 198 -1.93 -10.53 13.60
CA ALA A 198 -2.35 -9.15 13.37
C ALA A 198 -1.87 -8.20 14.47
N SER A 199 -1.74 -8.70 15.70
CA SER A 199 -1.20 -7.98 16.86
C SER A 199 0.29 -8.23 17.10
N SER A 200 0.97 -8.92 16.18
CA SER A 200 2.33 -9.43 16.34
C SER A 200 3.36 -8.37 16.80
N PRO A 201 3.37 -7.11 16.33
CA PRO A 201 4.44 -6.19 16.70
C PRO A 201 4.49 -5.93 18.21
N GLY A 202 3.35 -5.61 18.83
CA GLY A 202 3.30 -5.35 20.27
C GLY A 202 3.54 -6.61 21.11
N PHE A 203 3.06 -7.78 20.65
CA PHE A 203 3.32 -9.06 21.31
C PHE A 203 4.83 -9.38 21.33
N PHE A 204 5.49 -9.33 20.18
CA PHE A 204 6.91 -9.63 20.05
C PHE A 204 7.81 -8.55 20.65
N ALA A 205 7.35 -7.30 20.76
CA ALA A 205 8.05 -6.25 21.49
C ALA A 205 8.08 -6.48 23.01
N PHE A 206 7.01 -7.04 23.59
CA PHE A 206 6.85 -7.11 25.05
C PHE A 206 7.22 -8.46 25.66
N PHE A 207 6.60 -9.54 25.20
CA PHE A 207 6.63 -10.82 25.90
C PHE A 207 8.02 -11.50 25.91
N PRO A 208 8.79 -11.55 24.80
CA PRO A 208 10.12 -12.15 24.83
C PRO A 208 11.04 -11.48 25.87
N ILE A 209 11.05 -10.14 25.90
CA ILE A 209 11.85 -9.35 26.82
C ILE A 209 11.40 -9.57 28.27
N SER A 210 10.09 -9.53 28.51
CA SER A 210 9.49 -9.73 29.83
C SER A 210 9.73 -11.11 30.41
N VAL A 211 9.61 -12.17 29.59
CA VAL A 211 9.87 -13.54 30.01
C VAL A 211 11.34 -13.71 30.39
N VAL A 212 12.28 -13.22 29.57
CA VAL A 212 13.72 -13.28 29.89
C VAL A 212 14.01 -12.53 31.21
N PHE A 213 13.43 -11.34 31.41
CA PHE A 213 13.56 -10.60 32.68
C PHE A 213 13.08 -11.43 33.88
N LEU A 214 11.91 -12.06 33.79
CA LEU A 214 11.34 -12.87 34.87
C LEU A 214 12.15 -14.14 35.16
N LEU A 215 12.72 -14.78 34.13
CA LEU A 215 13.60 -15.94 34.28
C LEU A 215 14.92 -15.57 34.97
N ILE A 216 15.51 -14.42 34.59
CA ILE A 216 16.69 -13.87 35.27
C ILE A 216 16.36 -13.53 36.72
N LEU A 217 15.22 -12.91 36.99
CA LEU A 217 14.75 -12.61 38.35
C LEU A 217 14.65 -13.88 39.20
N ARG A 218 13.99 -14.93 38.69
CA ARG A 218 13.83 -16.20 39.41
C ARG A 218 15.18 -16.87 39.70
N LYS A 219 16.08 -16.94 38.72
CA LYS A 219 17.39 -17.58 38.85
C LYS A 219 18.35 -16.77 39.73
N SER A 220 18.51 -15.48 39.43
CA SER A 220 19.57 -14.63 40.01
C SER A 220 19.21 -14.00 41.35
N ILE A 221 17.94 -13.67 41.57
CA ILE A 221 17.48 -12.93 42.77
C ILE A 221 16.78 -13.87 43.73
N MET A 222 15.84 -14.69 43.23
CA MET A 222 15.10 -15.63 44.09
C MET A 222 15.86 -16.95 44.34
N LYS A 223 16.95 -17.20 43.59
CA LYS A 223 17.76 -18.42 43.67
C LYS A 223 16.95 -19.72 43.54
N LYS A 224 15.83 -19.68 42.80
CA LYS A 224 14.99 -20.85 42.50
C LYS A 224 15.32 -21.38 41.10
N SER A 225 15.18 -22.69 40.90
CA SER A 225 15.28 -23.31 39.58
C SER A 225 14.14 -22.85 38.67
N ILE A 226 14.41 -22.72 37.37
CA ILE A 226 13.40 -22.35 36.38
C ILE A 226 12.47 -23.55 36.14
N PRO A 227 11.13 -23.37 36.16
CA PRO A 227 10.16 -24.46 36.02
C PRO A 227 9.94 -24.78 34.53
N TYR A 228 10.98 -25.30 33.86
CA TYR A 228 10.96 -25.50 32.40
C TYR A 228 9.84 -26.45 31.95
N LYS A 229 9.52 -27.48 32.76
CA LYS A 229 8.48 -28.47 32.43
C LYS A 229 7.09 -27.81 32.39
N GLU A 230 6.79 -27.00 33.40
CA GLU A 230 5.52 -26.28 33.52
C GLU A 230 5.41 -25.15 32.49
N LEU A 231 6.51 -24.44 32.22
CA LEU A 231 6.55 -23.43 31.15
C LEU A 231 6.33 -24.05 29.77
N PHE A 232 6.95 -25.20 29.49
CA PHE A 232 6.74 -25.95 28.25
C PHE A 232 5.30 -26.47 28.15
N PHE A 233 4.75 -27.03 29.24
CA PHE A 233 3.36 -27.45 29.29
C PHE A 233 2.39 -26.29 29.05
N GLY A 234 2.63 -25.12 29.66
CA GLY A 234 1.78 -23.96 29.40
C GLY A 234 1.94 -23.39 27.99
N LEU A 235 3.12 -23.45 27.39
CA LEU A 235 3.29 -23.12 25.98
C LEU A 235 2.47 -24.05 25.10
N PHE A 236 2.48 -25.35 25.39
CA PHE A 236 1.64 -26.32 24.69
C PHE A 236 0.15 -26.02 24.86
N VAL A 237 -0.32 -25.77 26.08
CA VAL A 237 -1.73 -25.39 26.35
C VAL A 237 -2.08 -24.06 25.68
N PHE A 238 -1.17 -23.08 25.67
CA PHE A 238 -1.35 -21.82 24.96
C PHE A 238 -1.56 -22.06 23.45
N VAL A 239 -0.74 -22.91 22.83
CA VAL A 239 -0.89 -23.28 21.42
C VAL A 239 -2.23 -23.97 21.18
N LEU A 240 -2.69 -24.87 22.06
CA LEU A 240 -4.00 -25.50 21.94
C LEU A 240 -5.15 -24.48 22.06
N LEU A 241 -5.09 -23.58 23.04
CA LEU A 241 -6.06 -22.50 23.25
C LEU A 241 -6.12 -21.52 22.08
N GLN A 242 -5.00 -21.28 21.41
CA GLN A 242 -4.90 -20.36 20.27
C GLN A 242 -4.92 -21.09 18.92
N SER A 243 -5.11 -22.40 18.89
CA SER A 243 -4.98 -23.19 17.66
C SER A 243 -5.95 -22.77 16.57
N PHE A 244 -7.18 -22.36 16.94
CA PHE A 244 -8.19 -21.82 16.03
C PHE A 244 -7.76 -20.61 15.21
N GLN A 245 -6.78 -19.82 15.69
CA GLN A 245 -6.27 -18.67 14.96
C GLN A 245 -4.81 -18.84 14.52
N ILE A 246 -3.92 -19.41 15.35
CA ILE A 246 -2.51 -19.58 15.00
C ILE A 246 -2.32 -20.56 13.85
N LEU A 247 -2.96 -21.73 13.88
CA LEU A 247 -2.70 -22.76 12.87
C LEU A 247 -3.17 -22.33 11.47
N PRO A 248 -4.37 -21.74 11.27
CA PRO A 248 -4.77 -21.23 9.96
C PRO A 248 -3.78 -20.19 9.41
N HIS A 249 -3.27 -19.29 10.26
CA HIS A 249 -2.28 -18.30 9.84
C HIS A 249 -0.93 -18.92 9.47
N VAL A 250 -0.44 -19.89 10.25
CA VAL A 250 0.80 -20.62 9.94
C VAL A 250 0.64 -21.39 8.63
N LEU A 251 -0.49 -22.06 8.42
CA LEU A 251 -0.77 -22.75 7.16
C LEU A 251 -0.87 -21.77 5.99
N SER A 252 -1.47 -20.59 6.17
CA SER A 252 -1.47 -19.53 5.16
C SER A 252 -0.05 -19.07 4.85
N LEU A 253 0.80 -18.85 5.87
CA LEU A 253 2.19 -18.43 5.70
C LEU A 253 2.97 -19.37 4.78
N PHE A 254 2.74 -20.68 4.88
CA PHE A 254 3.39 -21.70 4.05
C PHE A 254 2.61 -22.12 2.81
N SER A 255 1.41 -21.57 2.61
CA SER A 255 0.61 -21.81 1.41
C SER A 255 1.06 -20.85 0.31
N TYR A 256 1.72 -21.40 -0.71
CA TYR A 256 2.18 -20.64 -1.87
C TYR A 256 1.02 -19.89 -2.52
N GLY A 257 1.22 -18.60 -2.81
CA GLY A 257 0.21 -17.73 -3.41
C GLY A 257 -0.80 -17.12 -2.43
N SER A 258 -0.78 -17.48 -1.14
CA SER A 258 -1.63 -16.79 -0.16
C SER A 258 -1.16 -15.34 0.06
N GLY A 259 -2.07 -14.45 0.47
CA GLY A 259 -1.73 -13.06 0.77
C GLY A 259 -0.63 -12.91 1.84
N LEU A 260 -0.64 -13.77 2.86
CA LEU A 260 0.37 -13.74 3.92
C LEU A 260 1.71 -14.34 3.50
N ASN A 261 1.69 -15.40 2.66
CA ASN A 261 2.90 -15.96 2.07
C ASN A 261 3.58 -14.95 1.12
N SER A 262 2.81 -14.31 0.24
CA SER A 262 3.33 -13.30 -0.68
C SER A 262 3.88 -12.08 0.05
N LEU A 263 3.23 -11.63 1.12
CA LEU A 263 3.70 -10.53 1.97
C LEU A 263 5.07 -10.83 2.62
N VAL A 264 5.30 -12.07 3.07
CA VAL A 264 6.51 -12.47 3.81
C VAL A 264 7.64 -12.97 2.91
N PHE A 265 7.32 -13.71 1.83
CA PHE A 265 8.30 -14.48 1.05
C PHE A 265 8.42 -14.12 -0.44
N SER A 266 7.46 -13.43 -1.07
CA SER A 266 7.56 -13.17 -2.53
C SER A 266 8.79 -12.31 -2.88
N ASP A 267 9.39 -12.43 -4.07
CA ASP A 267 10.50 -11.54 -4.48
C ASP A 267 10.05 -10.08 -4.71
N ASN A 268 8.74 -9.89 -4.94
CA ASN A 268 8.08 -8.59 -4.83
C ASN A 268 8.15 -8.02 -3.40
N SER A 269 8.55 -8.81 -2.40
CA SER A 269 8.92 -8.33 -1.06
C SER A 269 10.13 -7.41 -1.08
N SER A 270 10.92 -7.33 -2.17
CA SER A 270 11.86 -6.23 -2.32
C SER A 270 11.14 -4.88 -2.29
N SER A 271 9.91 -4.79 -2.79
CA SER A 271 9.05 -3.61 -2.66
C SER A 271 8.46 -3.44 -1.26
N SER A 272 8.06 -4.53 -0.56
CA SER A 272 7.49 -4.43 0.80
C SER A 272 8.56 -4.21 1.89
N LEU A 273 9.73 -4.84 1.76
CA LEU A 273 10.94 -4.60 2.53
C LEU A 273 11.39 -3.16 2.33
N ARG A 274 11.42 -2.68 1.07
CA ARG A 274 11.77 -1.30 0.75
C ARG A 274 10.73 -0.33 1.30
N ALA A 275 9.44 -0.55 1.10
CA ALA A 275 8.38 0.29 1.66
C ALA A 275 8.45 0.32 3.19
N GLY A 276 8.67 -0.82 3.84
CA GLY A 276 8.85 -0.90 5.29
C GLY A 276 10.11 -0.17 5.77
N LEU A 277 11.20 -0.27 5.04
CA LEU A 277 12.46 0.41 5.32
C LEU A 277 12.36 1.92 5.07
N ASP A 278 11.77 2.34 3.96
CA ASP A 278 11.56 3.73 3.57
C ASP A 278 10.62 4.40 4.59
N TYR A 279 9.56 3.70 5.02
CA TYR A 279 8.71 4.13 6.13
C TYR A 279 9.49 4.26 7.44
N PHE A 280 10.34 3.27 7.78
CA PHE A 280 11.21 3.33 8.97
C PHE A 280 12.16 4.53 8.92
N GLU A 281 12.82 4.77 7.80
CA GLU A 281 13.75 5.90 7.60
C GLU A 281 13.03 7.24 7.71
N ALA A 282 11.83 7.35 7.12
CA ALA A 282 10.98 8.52 7.22
C ALA A 282 10.57 8.81 8.68
N VAL A 283 10.08 7.80 9.41
CA VAL A 283 9.68 7.95 10.81
C VAL A 283 10.88 8.25 11.71
N ALA A 284 12.01 7.60 11.50
CA ALA A 284 13.17 7.71 12.38
C ALA A 284 13.81 9.10 12.39
N SER A 285 13.64 9.88 11.32
CA SER A 285 14.06 11.27 11.28
C SER A 285 13.38 12.14 12.35
N ASN A 286 12.16 11.77 12.75
CA ASN A 286 11.30 12.53 13.67
C ASN A 286 11.41 12.09 15.14
N ILE A 287 12.11 10.99 15.44
CA ILE A 287 12.24 10.47 16.80
C ILE A 287 13.44 11.10 17.51
N LYS A 288 13.22 11.67 18.69
CA LYS A 288 14.24 12.35 19.50
C LYS A 288 14.44 11.65 20.84
N LEU A 289 15.68 11.20 21.09
CA LEU A 289 16.07 10.55 22.35
C LEU A 289 15.75 11.41 23.59
N SER A 290 15.94 12.72 23.51
CA SER A 290 15.64 13.65 24.61
C SER A 290 14.16 13.64 24.99
N LEU A 291 13.26 13.60 24.00
CA LEU A 291 11.82 13.48 24.24
C LEU A 291 11.47 12.12 24.84
N SER A 292 12.13 11.05 24.38
CA SER A 292 11.94 9.70 24.94
C SER A 292 12.39 9.63 26.41
N LEU A 293 13.51 10.26 26.77
CA LEU A 293 14.00 10.30 28.16
C LEU A 293 13.07 11.07 29.10
N MET A 294 12.36 12.09 28.62
CA MET A 294 11.28 12.78 29.35
C MET A 294 9.92 12.08 29.21
N ASN A 295 9.87 11.01 28.42
CA ASN A 295 8.70 10.25 28.02
C ASN A 295 7.55 11.09 27.42
N LEU A 296 7.93 12.08 26.63
CA LEU A 296 7.04 12.96 25.89
C LEU A 296 6.63 12.33 24.54
N PRO A 297 5.45 12.68 23.99
CA PRO A 297 5.02 12.21 22.68
C PRO A 297 6.02 12.66 21.59
N GLN A 298 6.35 11.76 20.67
CA GLN A 298 7.23 12.07 19.54
C GLN A 298 6.46 12.91 18.51
N GLY A 299 7.15 13.84 17.82
CA GLY A 299 6.56 14.67 16.76
C GLY A 299 5.66 15.83 17.22
N ARG A 300 5.42 16.00 18.54
CA ARG A 300 4.74 17.19 19.09
C ARG A 300 5.77 18.12 19.75
N TYR A 301 5.70 19.42 19.44
CA TYR A 301 6.61 20.41 20.04
C TYR A 301 6.29 20.60 21.53
N GLY A 302 7.33 20.60 22.37
CA GLY A 302 7.18 20.79 23.81
C GLY A 302 6.79 22.23 24.12
N ASN A 303 5.67 22.41 24.81
CA ASN A 303 5.40 23.65 25.56
C ASN A 303 6.41 23.78 26.71
N VAL A 304 6.63 24.96 27.28
CA VAL A 304 7.45 25.21 28.49
C VAL A 304 7.16 24.21 29.62
N LEU A 305 5.91 23.75 29.74
CA LEU A 305 5.51 22.69 30.69
C LEU A 305 6.26 21.36 30.49
N SER A 306 6.84 21.09 29.31
CA SER A 306 7.68 19.92 29.06
C SER A 306 8.93 19.90 29.94
N LEU A 307 9.40 21.04 30.44
CA LEU A 307 10.54 21.12 31.36
C LEU A 307 10.24 20.44 32.70
N LEU A 308 8.98 20.35 33.12
CA LEU A 308 8.59 19.64 34.35
C LEU A 308 8.93 18.14 34.29
N TYR A 309 9.05 17.57 33.10
CA TYR A 309 9.28 16.14 32.87
C TYR A 309 10.75 15.75 33.08
N PHE A 310 11.68 16.71 33.23
CA PHE A 310 13.06 16.44 33.67
C PHE A 310 13.12 15.80 35.06
N VAL A 311 12.07 15.92 35.87
CA VAL A 311 11.99 15.25 37.17
C VAL A 311 12.16 13.74 37.05
N PHE A 312 11.69 13.11 35.96
CA PHE A 312 11.78 11.67 35.76
C PHE A 312 13.22 11.18 35.55
N PRO A 313 13.99 11.65 34.55
CA PRO A 313 15.38 11.24 34.39
C PRO A 313 16.25 11.63 35.59
N ILE A 314 15.99 12.77 36.26
CA ILE A 314 16.69 13.16 37.49
C ILE A 314 16.39 12.16 38.61
N THR A 315 15.14 11.76 38.79
CA THR A 315 14.74 10.76 39.79
C THR A 315 15.45 9.43 39.51
N VAL A 316 15.50 9.00 38.25
CA VAL A 316 16.20 7.77 37.82
C VAL A 316 17.69 7.84 38.15
N LEU A 317 18.36 8.93 37.77
CA LEU A 317 19.79 9.14 38.02
C LEU A 317 20.10 9.11 39.53
N LEU A 318 19.37 9.90 40.32
CA LEU A 318 19.57 9.97 41.77
C LEU A 318 19.23 8.63 42.44
N GLY A 319 18.17 7.95 42.01
CA GLY A 319 17.81 6.63 42.49
C GLY A 319 18.91 5.60 42.23
N TYR A 320 19.47 5.60 41.02
CA TYR A 320 20.57 4.70 40.59
C TYR A 320 21.84 4.91 41.43
N MET A 321 22.17 6.17 41.74
CA MET A 321 23.29 6.47 42.63
C MET A 321 23.09 5.94 44.06
N ARG A 322 21.83 5.79 44.52
CA ARG A 322 21.51 5.40 45.90
C ARG A 322 21.28 3.91 46.11
N SER A 323 20.85 3.18 45.09
CA SER A 323 20.56 1.74 45.19
C SER A 323 21.27 0.98 44.09
N LYS A 324 22.04 -0.05 44.47
CA LYS A 324 22.70 -0.98 43.56
C LYS A 324 22.13 -2.40 43.68
N SER A 325 20.86 -2.53 44.06
CA SER A 325 20.22 -3.85 44.15
C SER A 325 20.23 -4.56 42.78
N LYS A 326 20.44 -5.88 42.76
CA LYS A 326 20.47 -6.67 41.52
C LYS A 326 19.20 -6.48 40.68
N THR A 327 18.03 -6.45 41.34
CA THR A 327 16.73 -6.20 40.70
C THR A 327 16.74 -4.89 39.94
N TYR A 328 17.24 -3.83 40.57
CA TYR A 328 17.26 -2.50 39.99
C TYR A 328 18.25 -2.40 38.82
N ILE A 329 19.41 -3.07 38.89
CA ILE A 329 20.36 -3.18 37.78
C ILE A 329 19.72 -3.87 36.57
N TYR A 330 19.01 -4.99 36.78
CA TYR A 330 18.32 -5.66 35.68
C TYR A 330 17.21 -4.79 35.09
N ILE A 331 16.40 -4.12 35.91
CA ILE A 331 15.40 -3.16 35.43
C ILE A 331 16.06 -2.08 34.57
N GLY A 332 17.20 -1.52 35.01
CA GLY A 332 17.98 -0.55 34.25
C GLY A 332 18.48 -1.09 32.90
N PHE A 333 19.01 -2.32 32.88
CA PHE A 333 19.45 -2.96 31.63
C PHE A 333 18.29 -3.14 30.63
N PHE A 334 17.16 -3.67 31.09
CA PHE A 334 16.00 -3.90 30.22
C PHE A 334 15.32 -2.60 29.78
N PHE A 335 15.37 -1.56 30.61
CA PHE A 335 15.00 -0.20 30.22
C PHE A 335 15.89 0.31 29.07
N LEU A 336 17.22 0.15 29.13
CA LEU A 336 18.11 0.57 28.05
C LEU A 336 17.87 -0.21 26.74
N VAL A 337 17.62 -1.53 26.84
CA VAL A 337 17.28 -2.36 25.68
C VAL A 337 16.00 -1.86 25.02
N THR A 338 14.94 -1.64 25.79
CA THR A 338 13.66 -1.16 25.24
C THR A 338 13.74 0.29 24.74
N MET A 339 14.54 1.15 25.38
CA MET A 339 14.84 2.49 24.88
C MET A 339 15.57 2.46 23.54
N PHE A 340 16.52 1.54 23.34
CA PHE A 340 17.18 1.34 22.06
C PHE A 340 16.17 1.02 20.95
N PHE A 341 15.29 0.05 21.18
CA PHE A 341 14.30 -0.34 20.16
C PHE A 341 13.20 0.70 19.94
N TYR A 342 12.84 1.49 20.97
CA TYR A 342 11.86 2.57 20.86
C TYR A 342 12.41 3.79 20.11
N THR A 343 13.72 4.04 20.17
CA THR A 343 14.34 5.23 19.57
C THR A 343 15.04 4.94 18.24
N ALA A 344 15.62 3.76 18.06
CA ALA A 344 16.43 3.28 16.93
C ALA A 344 17.67 4.15 16.58
N LYS A 345 17.62 5.45 16.82
CA LYS A 345 18.59 6.49 16.44
C LYS A 345 19.32 7.05 17.67
N ILE A 346 19.73 6.18 18.59
CA ILE A 346 20.63 6.58 19.69
C ILE A 346 22.01 6.94 19.12
N THR A 347 22.47 6.19 18.13
CA THR A 347 23.73 6.38 17.39
C THR A 347 23.54 5.97 15.92
N ASP A 348 24.43 6.42 15.03
CA ASP A 348 24.41 5.99 13.62
C ASP A 348 24.64 4.47 13.49
N THR A 349 25.48 3.89 14.35
CA THR A 349 25.69 2.44 14.43
C THR A 349 24.42 1.72 14.88
N GLY A 350 23.71 2.26 15.87
CA GLY A 350 22.43 1.74 16.35
C GLY A 350 21.35 1.77 15.26
N PHE A 351 21.30 2.86 14.52
CA PHE A 351 20.38 3.03 13.39
C PHE A 351 20.70 2.03 12.27
N ALA A 352 21.98 1.86 11.92
CA ALA A 352 22.43 0.88 10.95
C ALA A 352 22.14 -0.57 11.39
N PHE A 353 22.33 -0.87 12.68
CA PHE A 353 21.98 -2.16 13.26
C PHE A 353 20.47 -2.43 13.14
N TYR A 354 19.62 -1.46 13.52
CA TYR A 354 18.16 -1.60 13.39
C TYR A 354 17.75 -1.83 11.93
N LYS A 355 18.32 -1.06 10.99
CA LYS A 355 18.13 -1.24 9.56
C LYS A 355 18.57 -2.64 9.08
N ALA A 356 19.62 -3.22 9.65
CA ALA A 356 20.04 -4.57 9.32
C ALA A 356 19.03 -5.64 9.76
N LEU A 357 18.28 -5.40 10.85
CA LEU A 357 17.24 -6.32 11.34
C LEU A 357 16.09 -6.51 10.36
N PHE A 358 15.80 -5.55 9.46
CA PHE A 358 14.79 -5.71 8.40
C PHE A 358 15.09 -6.89 7.46
N ARG A 359 16.35 -7.38 7.41
CA ARG A 359 16.72 -8.59 6.65
C ARG A 359 16.22 -9.88 7.30
N ILE A 360 15.81 -9.83 8.57
CA ILE A 360 15.20 -10.96 9.26
C ILE A 360 13.72 -11.02 8.83
N PRO A 361 13.25 -12.14 8.25
CA PRO A 361 11.86 -12.29 7.85
C PRO A 361 10.90 -11.96 8.99
N GLY A 362 9.89 -11.14 8.70
CA GLY A 362 8.90 -10.67 9.67
C GLY A 362 9.32 -9.46 10.51
N PHE A 363 10.61 -9.09 10.57
CA PHE A 363 11.02 -7.90 11.35
C PHE A 363 10.51 -6.58 10.74
N SER A 364 10.15 -6.55 9.45
CA SER A 364 9.50 -5.42 8.80
C SER A 364 8.16 -5.02 9.45
N MET A 365 7.58 -5.91 10.26
CA MET A 365 6.44 -5.56 11.11
C MET A 365 6.77 -4.40 12.05
N PHE A 366 8.04 -4.20 12.40
CA PHE A 366 8.54 -3.09 13.23
C PHE A 366 8.79 -1.78 12.47
N ARG A 367 8.22 -1.59 11.28
CA ARG A 367 8.37 -0.34 10.50
C ARG A 367 7.93 0.92 11.26
N ASN A 368 6.89 0.81 12.09
CA ASN A 368 6.47 1.86 13.02
C ASN A 368 7.01 1.59 14.43
N TYR A 369 8.34 1.47 14.53
CA TYR A 369 9.02 1.00 15.71
C TYR A 369 8.66 1.77 16.98
N SER A 370 8.54 3.11 16.91
CA SER A 370 8.24 3.93 18.08
C SER A 370 6.85 3.59 18.63
N GLY A 371 5.82 3.48 17.80
CA GLY A 371 4.48 3.08 18.23
C GLY A 371 4.42 1.65 18.78
N GLN A 372 5.16 0.72 18.17
CA GLN A 372 5.07 -0.71 18.49
C GLN A 372 5.91 -1.11 19.72
N TRP A 373 7.06 -0.47 19.92
CA TRP A 373 7.89 -0.63 21.13
C TRP A 373 7.43 0.23 22.31
N ASN A 374 6.46 1.13 22.09
CA ASN A 374 5.95 2.06 23.11
C ASN A 374 5.51 1.35 24.39
N TYR A 375 4.72 0.27 24.28
CA TYR A 375 4.21 -0.45 25.45
C TYR A 375 5.33 -1.07 26.29
N SER A 376 6.35 -1.65 25.65
CA SER A 376 7.53 -2.20 26.33
C SER A 376 8.36 -1.13 26.97
N PHE A 377 8.60 -0.03 26.25
CA PHE A 377 9.36 1.11 26.75
C PHE A 377 8.69 1.73 27.98
N ILE A 378 7.40 2.08 27.90
CA ILE A 378 6.65 2.67 29.02
C ILE A 378 6.62 1.74 30.23
N PHE A 379 6.51 0.43 30.01
CA PHE A 379 6.52 -0.55 31.09
C PHE A 379 7.83 -0.52 31.88
N TYR A 380 8.99 -0.67 31.22
CA TYR A 380 10.28 -0.65 31.91
C TYR A 380 10.68 0.74 32.41
N TYR A 381 10.25 1.80 31.72
CA TYR A 381 10.41 3.19 32.17
C TYR A 381 9.67 3.42 33.51
N SER A 382 8.43 2.95 33.61
CA SER A 382 7.64 3.11 34.84
C SER A 382 8.20 2.26 35.99
N LEU A 383 8.75 1.06 35.68
CA LEU A 383 9.42 0.22 36.66
C LEU A 383 10.68 0.89 37.22
N ILE A 384 11.54 1.43 36.35
CA ILE A 384 12.80 2.05 36.77
C ILE A 384 12.53 3.29 37.63
N VAL A 385 11.56 4.12 37.27
CA VAL A 385 11.18 5.31 38.06
C VAL A 385 10.60 4.92 39.42
N GLY A 386 9.74 3.90 39.48
CA GLY A 386 9.21 3.38 40.74
C GLY A 386 10.30 2.89 41.70
N PHE A 387 11.25 2.12 41.19
CA PHE A 387 12.42 1.65 41.96
C PHE A 387 13.34 2.79 42.40
N SER A 388 13.53 3.79 41.54
CA SER A 388 14.32 4.98 41.82
C SER A 388 13.71 5.80 42.94
N PHE A 389 12.39 6.03 42.87
CA PHE A 389 11.64 6.71 43.91
C PHE A 389 11.72 5.96 45.24
N TYR A 390 11.58 4.63 45.23
CA TYR A 390 11.74 3.82 46.45
C TYR A 390 13.14 3.99 47.07
N ALA A 391 14.20 3.92 46.27
CA ALA A 391 15.57 4.12 46.75
C ALA A 391 15.77 5.50 47.40
N LEU A 392 15.18 6.55 46.82
CA LEU A 392 15.22 7.90 47.37
C LEU A 392 14.37 8.02 48.64
N ALA A 393 13.17 7.46 48.65
CA ALA A 393 12.25 7.47 49.79
C ALA A 393 12.84 6.77 51.03
N LEU A 394 13.75 5.81 50.85
CA LEU A 394 14.48 5.19 51.97
C LEU A 394 15.61 6.06 52.53
N THR A 395 16.15 6.99 51.73
CA THR A 395 17.36 7.77 52.09
C THR A 395 17.04 9.19 52.55
N VAL A 396 15.89 9.75 52.18
CA VAL A 396 15.52 11.14 52.50
C VAL A 396 14.49 11.23 53.62
N SER A 397 14.46 12.36 54.33
CA SER A 397 13.47 12.64 55.39
C SER A 397 12.05 12.65 54.85
N ARG A 398 11.04 12.31 55.67
CA ARG A 398 9.61 12.30 55.28
C ARG A 398 9.15 13.58 54.58
N ARG A 399 9.57 14.77 55.02
CA ARG A 399 9.23 16.05 54.37
C ARG A 399 9.71 16.12 52.92
N LYS A 400 10.96 15.73 52.66
CA LYS A 400 11.56 15.68 51.31
C LYS A 400 10.87 14.63 50.42
N ILE A 401 10.36 13.54 50.99
CA ILE A 401 9.57 12.55 50.24
C ILE A 401 8.29 13.19 49.70
N TYR A 402 7.57 13.97 50.52
CA TYR A 402 6.37 14.67 50.06
C TYR A 402 6.68 15.65 48.93
N VAL A 403 7.78 16.40 49.02
CA VAL A 403 8.24 17.28 47.94
C VAL A 403 8.52 16.47 46.66
N LEU A 404 9.20 15.33 46.77
CA LEU A 404 9.46 14.46 45.61
C LEU A 404 8.17 13.87 45.01
N ILE A 405 7.22 13.44 45.85
CA ILE A 405 5.90 12.97 45.40
C ILE A 405 5.19 14.08 44.64
N VAL A 406 5.15 15.30 45.18
CA VAL A 406 4.51 16.45 44.52
C VAL A 406 5.21 16.77 43.20
N ALA A 407 6.56 16.78 43.18
CA ALA A 407 7.34 17.06 41.98
C ALA A 407 7.09 16.06 40.85
N ILE A 408 6.85 14.78 41.18
CA ILE A 408 6.51 13.74 40.18
C ILE A 408 5.01 13.73 39.84
N ALA A 409 4.14 13.87 40.83
CA ALA A 409 2.70 13.83 40.63
C ALA A 409 2.19 15.03 39.81
N THR A 410 2.84 16.19 39.91
CA THR A 410 2.48 17.41 39.17
C THR A 410 2.52 17.21 37.64
N PRO A 411 3.63 16.80 37.01
CA PRO A 411 3.65 16.54 35.56
C PRO A 411 2.72 15.39 35.17
N LEU A 412 2.57 14.36 36.01
CA LEU A 412 1.59 13.28 35.75
C LEU A 412 0.15 13.79 35.75
N PHE A 413 -0.20 14.71 36.64
CA PHE A 413 -1.53 15.32 36.68
C PHE A 413 -1.81 16.11 35.40
N PHE A 414 -0.85 16.94 34.95
CA PHE A 414 -0.99 17.66 33.68
C PHE A 414 -1.08 16.72 32.48
N SER A 415 -0.34 15.62 32.48
CA SER A 415 -0.42 14.57 31.45
C SER A 415 -1.77 13.84 31.47
N ALA A 416 -2.28 13.58 32.67
CA ALA A 416 -3.53 12.87 32.89
C ALA A 416 -4.75 13.71 32.52
N TRP A 417 -4.65 15.04 32.60
CA TRP A 417 -5.81 15.93 32.45
C TRP A 417 -6.60 15.71 31.15
N PRO A 418 -5.98 15.60 29.96
CA PRO A 418 -6.70 15.29 28.71
C PRO A 418 -7.41 13.93 28.73
N LEU A 419 -6.86 12.97 29.47
CA LEU A 419 -7.47 11.66 29.67
C LEU A 419 -8.61 11.74 30.70
N VAL A 420 -8.44 12.47 31.80
CA VAL A 420 -9.47 12.61 32.85
C VAL A 420 -10.70 13.37 32.33
N ASN A 421 -10.49 14.44 31.56
CA ASN A 421 -11.58 15.25 31.00
C ASN A 421 -12.16 14.70 29.69
N GLY A 422 -11.59 13.60 29.16
CA GLY A 422 -12.06 12.95 27.93
C GLY A 422 -11.71 13.67 26.62
N SER A 423 -10.97 14.78 26.63
CA SER A 423 -10.59 15.50 25.40
C SER A 423 -9.73 14.66 24.46
N ILE A 424 -8.93 13.72 25.00
CA ILE A 424 -8.03 12.88 24.18
C ILE A 424 -8.78 11.91 23.27
N ILE A 425 -9.98 11.46 23.66
CA ILE A 425 -10.80 10.54 22.86
C ILE A 425 -11.80 11.27 21.94
N ARG A 426 -11.77 12.61 21.96
CA ARG A 426 -12.50 13.46 21.03
C ARG A 426 -11.54 14.26 20.14
N PRO A 427 -10.53 13.62 19.52
CA PRO A 427 -9.70 14.34 18.57
C PRO A 427 -10.56 14.79 17.38
N ILE A 428 -10.05 15.78 16.67
CA ILE A 428 -10.59 16.18 15.38
C ILE A 428 -10.00 15.24 14.31
N HIS A 429 -10.81 14.86 13.32
CA HIS A 429 -10.32 14.07 12.20
C HIS A 429 -9.20 14.80 11.45
N HIS A 430 -8.19 14.05 11.02
CA HIS A 430 -7.04 14.61 10.33
C HIS A 430 -7.47 15.31 9.03
N GLN A 431 -7.08 16.58 8.86
CA GLN A 431 -7.41 17.43 7.71
C GLN A 431 -8.92 17.65 7.47
N SER A 432 -9.74 17.46 8.51
CA SER A 432 -11.15 17.88 8.51
C SER A 432 -11.31 19.30 9.05
N ASP A 433 -12.43 19.95 8.74
CA ASP A 433 -12.82 21.22 9.37
C ASP A 433 -13.51 20.98 10.71
N ASN A 434 -12.70 20.83 11.77
CA ASN A 434 -13.15 20.70 13.16
C ASN A 434 -14.17 19.57 13.42
N VAL A 435 -14.17 18.50 12.60
CA VAL A 435 -15.10 17.38 12.77
C VAL A 435 -14.58 16.40 13.86
N PRO A 436 -15.33 16.21 14.97
CA PRO A 436 -14.92 15.27 16.01
C PRO A 436 -14.96 13.80 15.55
N VAL A 437 -14.03 12.99 16.06
CA VAL A 437 -14.04 11.53 15.86
C VAL A 437 -15.19 10.85 16.62
N ALA A 438 -15.51 11.35 17.82
CA ALA A 438 -16.63 10.84 18.60
C ALA A 438 -17.95 11.24 17.94
N PHE A 439 -18.71 10.26 17.47
CA PHE A 439 -19.94 10.49 16.73
C PHE A 439 -21.11 9.72 17.32
N GLN A 440 -22.32 10.22 17.12
CA GLN A 440 -23.56 9.53 17.46
C GLN A 440 -24.19 8.98 16.18
N MET A 441 -24.45 7.67 16.13
CA MET A 441 -25.05 7.02 14.96
C MET A 441 -26.39 7.66 14.59
N ASP A 442 -26.56 8.03 13.32
CA ASP A 442 -27.82 8.53 12.80
C ASP A 442 -28.86 7.38 12.71
N PRO A 443 -30.05 7.50 13.34
CA PRO A 443 -31.11 6.51 13.19
C PRO A 443 -31.50 6.20 11.74
N SER A 444 -31.47 7.20 10.84
CA SER A 444 -31.71 6.98 9.41
C SER A 444 -30.64 6.06 8.81
N PHE A 445 -29.37 6.25 9.18
CA PHE A 445 -28.31 5.36 8.72
C PHE A 445 -28.44 3.94 9.32
N GLN A 446 -28.96 3.80 10.54
CA GLN A 446 -29.29 2.46 11.07
C GLN A 446 -30.36 1.76 10.22
N GLN A 447 -31.33 2.50 9.70
CA GLN A 447 -32.31 1.99 8.77
C GLN A 447 -31.66 1.61 7.44
N VAL A 448 -30.71 2.39 6.92
CA VAL A 448 -29.88 2.00 5.76
C VAL A 448 -29.19 0.66 6.00
N LEU A 449 -28.54 0.45 7.16
CA LEU A 449 -27.88 -0.82 7.49
C LEU A 449 -28.86 -2.00 7.49
N ARG A 450 -30.10 -1.80 7.96
CA ARG A 450 -31.16 -2.82 7.89
C ARG A 450 -31.58 -3.08 6.45
N THR A 451 -31.86 -2.04 5.68
CA THR A 451 -32.21 -2.14 4.26
C THR A 451 -31.14 -2.88 3.46
N VAL A 452 -29.86 -2.54 3.64
CA VAL A 452 -28.72 -3.20 2.95
C VAL A 452 -28.62 -4.67 3.35
N ARG A 453 -28.80 -5.00 4.64
CA ARG A 453 -28.84 -6.39 5.11
C ARG A 453 -29.96 -7.18 4.44
N ASP A 454 -31.13 -6.57 4.31
CA ASP A 454 -32.36 -7.20 3.82
C ASP A 454 -32.49 -7.18 2.28
N LEU A 455 -31.47 -6.69 1.55
CA LEU A 455 -31.46 -6.73 0.08
C LEU A 455 -31.68 -8.16 -0.43
N PRO A 456 -32.49 -8.34 -1.48
CA PRO A 456 -32.93 -9.67 -1.90
C PRO A 456 -31.83 -10.51 -2.57
N THR A 457 -30.86 -9.86 -3.22
CA THR A 457 -29.81 -10.47 -4.07
C THR A 457 -28.41 -10.35 -3.44
N ASP A 458 -27.43 -11.16 -3.89
CA ASP A 458 -26.02 -11.10 -3.44
C ASP A 458 -25.22 -9.94 -4.05
N GLU A 459 -25.88 -9.09 -4.81
CA GLU A 459 -25.22 -8.03 -5.54
C GLU A 459 -24.54 -7.07 -4.55
N LYS A 460 -23.38 -6.57 -4.98
CA LYS A 460 -22.52 -5.70 -4.19
C LYS A 460 -23.03 -4.26 -4.24
N VAL A 461 -22.66 -3.49 -3.21
CA VAL A 461 -23.02 -2.07 -3.09
C VAL A 461 -21.81 -1.21 -3.46
N LEU A 462 -21.99 -0.20 -4.31
CA LEU A 462 -21.00 0.87 -4.49
C LEU A 462 -21.37 2.02 -3.56
N SER A 463 -20.50 2.35 -2.60
CA SER A 463 -20.74 3.43 -1.64
C SER A 463 -20.14 4.73 -2.16
N LEU A 464 -20.98 5.76 -2.30
CA LEU A 464 -20.60 7.10 -2.76
C LEU A 464 -20.93 8.16 -1.69
N PRO A 465 -20.09 9.18 -1.48
CA PRO A 465 -18.83 9.47 -2.17
C PRO A 465 -17.73 8.44 -1.90
N LEU A 466 -16.92 8.17 -2.92
CA LEU A 466 -15.83 7.19 -2.87
C LEU A 466 -14.63 7.81 -2.14
N ALA A 467 -14.08 7.14 -1.11
CA ALA A 467 -12.87 7.58 -0.41
C ALA A 467 -11.59 6.94 -0.96
N GLY A 468 -10.41 7.35 -0.50
CA GLY A 468 -9.12 6.74 -0.87
C GLY A 468 -8.93 5.31 -0.31
N PRO A 469 -8.62 5.15 1.00
CA PRO A 469 -8.15 3.88 1.59
C PRO A 469 -9.25 2.85 1.89
N GLY A 470 -10.28 2.74 1.04
CA GLY A 470 -11.40 1.82 1.29
C GLY A 470 -12.30 2.19 2.48
N TYR A 471 -12.26 3.45 2.93
CA TYR A 471 -13.04 3.90 4.08
C TYR A 471 -14.44 4.36 3.71
N GLN A 472 -15.39 4.13 4.61
CA GLN A 472 -16.70 4.75 4.58
C GLN A 472 -16.71 5.96 5.52
N VAL A 473 -17.32 7.06 5.07
CA VAL A 473 -17.53 8.26 5.88
C VAL A 473 -19.03 8.44 6.14
N VAL A 474 -19.41 8.57 7.41
CA VAL A 474 -20.81 8.73 7.83
C VAL A 474 -20.89 9.84 8.88
N ALA A 475 -21.72 10.86 8.64
CA ALA A 475 -21.94 11.92 9.61
C ALA A 475 -22.73 11.39 10.81
N GLY A 476 -22.34 11.84 11.99
CA GLY A 476 -23.07 11.60 13.22
C GLY A 476 -24.08 12.69 13.51
N LYS A 477 -25.13 12.34 14.25
CA LYS A 477 -26.18 13.26 14.70
C LYS A 477 -25.64 14.43 15.54
N ASN A 478 -24.53 14.21 16.25
CA ASN A 478 -23.86 15.19 17.12
C ASN A 478 -22.83 16.07 16.39
N GLY A 479 -22.71 15.98 15.06
CA GLY A 479 -21.72 16.72 14.28
C GLY A 479 -20.32 16.07 14.21
N GLY A 480 -20.10 14.96 14.93
CA GLY A 480 -18.95 14.09 14.69
C GLY A 480 -19.12 13.27 13.40
N ALA A 481 -18.11 12.50 13.02
CA ALA A 481 -18.21 11.58 11.88
C ALA A 481 -17.49 10.26 12.15
N TYR A 482 -18.03 9.19 11.56
CA TYR A 482 -17.30 7.95 11.38
C TYR A 482 -16.41 8.02 10.16
N ILE A 483 -15.14 7.61 10.30
CA ILE A 483 -14.23 7.32 9.19
C ILE A 483 -13.54 6.01 9.52
N GLY A 484 -13.71 4.99 8.68
CA GLY A 484 -13.11 3.68 8.91
C GLY A 484 -13.61 2.64 7.90
N PRO A 485 -13.34 1.36 8.16
CA PRO A 485 -13.82 0.26 7.31
C PRO A 485 -15.33 0.31 7.08
N SER A 486 -15.81 -0.26 5.97
CA SER A 486 -17.23 -0.24 5.63
C SER A 486 -18.14 -0.81 6.72
N MET A 487 -19.16 -0.05 7.11
CA MET A 487 -20.21 -0.58 8.00
C MET A 487 -21.09 -1.61 7.29
N PHE A 488 -21.20 -1.58 5.95
CA PHE A 488 -21.94 -2.60 5.21
C PHE A 488 -21.25 -3.96 5.31
N SER A 489 -19.97 -4.04 4.98
CA SER A 489 -19.16 -5.25 5.15
C SER A 489 -19.27 -5.79 6.57
N TYR A 490 -18.93 -4.95 7.55
CA TYR A 490 -18.71 -5.41 8.92
C TYR A 490 -19.98 -5.55 9.76
N LEU A 491 -21.11 -4.92 9.41
CA LEU A 491 -22.36 -5.02 10.20
C LEU A 491 -23.53 -5.65 9.46
N THR A 492 -23.45 -5.78 8.14
CA THR A 492 -24.52 -6.41 7.34
C THR A 492 -24.08 -7.71 6.67
N GLY A 493 -22.76 -7.90 6.48
CA GLY A 493 -22.22 -9.03 5.73
C GLY A 493 -22.40 -8.90 4.22
N ARG A 494 -22.80 -7.71 3.73
CA ARG A 494 -22.86 -7.37 2.31
C ARG A 494 -21.51 -6.86 1.84
N ASN A 495 -21.11 -7.31 0.66
CA ASN A 495 -19.92 -6.79 -0.01
C ASN A 495 -20.21 -5.37 -0.51
N ASP A 496 -19.28 -4.45 -0.26
CA ASP A 496 -19.36 -3.11 -0.83
C ASP A 496 -18.00 -2.51 -1.20
N PHE A 497 -18.04 -1.53 -2.08
CA PHE A 497 -16.91 -0.74 -2.53
C PHE A 497 -16.97 0.64 -1.88
N ALA A 498 -16.36 0.78 -0.70
CA ALA A 498 -16.35 2.03 0.07
C ALA A 498 -15.24 3.01 -0.32
N GLY A 499 -14.19 2.52 -0.97
CA GLY A 499 -13.11 3.39 -1.44
C GLY A 499 -12.30 2.80 -2.58
N TYR A 500 -11.45 3.63 -3.17
CA TYR A 500 -10.65 3.33 -4.34
C TYR A 500 -9.84 2.03 -4.20
N ASP A 501 -9.17 1.81 -3.06
CA ASP A 501 -8.39 0.59 -2.83
C ASP A 501 -9.24 -0.70 -2.91
N SER A 502 -10.53 -0.61 -2.58
CA SER A 502 -11.46 -1.75 -2.64
C SER A 502 -11.90 -2.09 -4.07
N ILE A 503 -11.69 -1.19 -5.04
CA ILE A 503 -11.95 -1.40 -6.47
C ILE A 503 -10.85 -2.30 -7.07
N GLY A 504 -9.77 -2.63 -6.36
CA GLY A 504 -8.81 -3.64 -6.79
C GLY A 504 -8.17 -3.35 -8.17
N PRO A 505 -8.04 -4.33 -9.08
CA PRO A 505 -7.27 -4.17 -10.32
C PRO A 505 -7.88 -3.16 -11.30
N PHE A 506 -9.14 -2.78 -11.13
CA PHE A 506 -9.82 -1.81 -11.99
C PHE A 506 -9.90 -0.39 -11.39
N GLY A 507 -9.21 -0.12 -10.28
CA GLY A 507 -9.26 1.19 -9.60
C GLY A 507 -8.91 2.37 -10.53
N GLU A 508 -7.75 2.31 -11.19
CA GLU A 508 -7.31 3.37 -12.12
C GLU A 508 -8.25 3.51 -13.31
N LEU A 509 -8.71 2.38 -13.87
CA LEU A 509 -9.64 2.41 -14.99
C LEU A 509 -10.97 3.04 -14.58
N PHE A 510 -11.48 2.70 -13.39
CA PHE A 510 -12.69 3.28 -12.82
C PHE A 510 -12.57 4.79 -12.67
N LEU A 511 -11.53 5.30 -12.00
CA LEU A 511 -11.35 6.73 -11.80
C LEU A 511 -11.21 7.50 -13.12
N ASN A 512 -10.46 6.94 -14.08
CA ASN A 512 -10.34 7.54 -15.40
C ASN A 512 -11.67 7.53 -16.17
N ALA A 513 -12.47 6.49 -16.04
CA ALA A 513 -13.80 6.42 -16.64
C ALA A 513 -14.76 7.44 -16.02
N VAL A 514 -14.73 7.64 -14.70
CA VAL A 514 -15.50 8.71 -14.04
C VAL A 514 -15.07 10.08 -14.56
N LYS A 515 -13.77 10.37 -14.54
CA LYS A 515 -13.21 11.66 -14.99
C LYS A 515 -13.56 11.99 -16.44
N LYS A 516 -13.61 10.98 -17.31
CA LYS A 516 -13.96 11.12 -18.73
C LYS A 516 -15.46 11.00 -19.03
N LYS A 517 -16.30 10.75 -18.01
CA LYS A 517 -17.73 10.41 -18.17
C LYS A 517 -17.97 9.23 -19.13
N ASP A 518 -17.09 8.24 -19.12
CA ASP A 518 -17.21 7.02 -19.93
C ASP A 518 -18.19 6.02 -19.28
N LEU A 519 -19.48 6.25 -19.51
CA LEU A 519 -20.57 5.43 -18.96
C LEU A 519 -20.53 3.98 -19.45
N VAL A 520 -19.95 3.71 -20.63
CA VAL A 520 -19.85 2.36 -21.18
C VAL A 520 -18.84 1.54 -20.38
N THR A 521 -17.66 2.10 -20.11
CA THR A 521 -16.66 1.45 -19.26
C THR A 521 -17.19 1.28 -17.83
N LEU A 522 -17.87 2.27 -17.26
CA LEU A 522 -18.45 2.16 -15.91
C LEU A 522 -19.49 1.03 -15.81
N ARG A 523 -20.39 0.89 -16.80
CA ARG A 523 -21.35 -0.22 -16.90
C ARG A 523 -20.65 -1.58 -16.86
N LYS A 524 -19.56 -1.74 -17.61
CA LYS A 524 -18.77 -2.99 -17.60
C LYS A 524 -18.12 -3.25 -16.27
N ILE A 525 -17.54 -2.23 -15.62
CA ILE A 525 -16.94 -2.38 -14.29
C ILE A 525 -18.01 -2.82 -13.27
N PHE A 526 -19.20 -2.21 -13.31
CA PHE A 526 -20.32 -2.60 -12.45
C PHE A 526 -20.73 -4.05 -12.68
N ALA A 527 -20.89 -4.45 -13.94
CA ALA A 527 -21.18 -5.83 -14.32
C ALA A 527 -20.09 -6.81 -13.84
N LEU A 528 -18.81 -6.48 -14.06
CA LEU A 528 -17.68 -7.33 -13.68
C LEU A 528 -17.53 -7.47 -12.17
N TYR A 529 -17.94 -6.47 -11.39
CA TYR A 529 -17.93 -6.52 -9.94
C TYR A 529 -19.21 -7.02 -9.30
N ASN A 530 -20.21 -7.41 -10.10
CA ASN A 530 -21.54 -7.76 -9.59
C ASN A 530 -22.07 -6.62 -8.70
N ILE A 531 -21.85 -5.36 -9.09
CA ILE A 531 -22.47 -4.22 -8.41
C ILE A 531 -23.91 -4.19 -8.90
N GLY A 532 -24.86 -4.24 -7.98
CA GLY A 532 -26.30 -4.15 -8.27
C GLY A 532 -26.96 -2.94 -7.62
N TYR A 533 -26.27 -2.30 -6.67
CA TYR A 533 -26.78 -1.16 -5.92
C TYR A 533 -25.71 -0.08 -5.77
N ILE A 534 -26.14 1.18 -5.86
CA ILE A 534 -25.34 2.35 -5.49
C ILE A 534 -25.95 2.94 -4.22
N PHE A 535 -25.19 2.95 -3.14
CA PHE A 535 -25.53 3.72 -1.95
C PHE A 535 -24.95 5.13 -2.09
N TYR A 536 -25.82 6.13 -2.08
CA TYR A 536 -25.42 7.54 -2.11
C TYR A 536 -25.71 8.21 -0.77
N ASN A 537 -24.64 8.71 -0.14
CA ASN A 537 -24.70 9.59 1.02
C ASN A 537 -24.54 11.06 0.56
N ALA A 538 -25.66 11.75 0.43
CA ALA A 538 -25.75 13.15 0.02
C ALA A 538 -25.52 14.14 1.17
N ASP A 539 -25.09 13.70 2.37
CA ASP A 539 -24.81 14.62 3.47
C ASP A 539 -23.59 15.50 3.13
N PRO A 540 -23.74 16.84 3.04
CA PRO A 540 -22.61 17.73 2.77
C PRO A 540 -21.51 17.64 3.83
N LYS A 541 -21.85 17.25 5.07
CA LYS A 541 -20.91 17.15 6.19
C LYS A 541 -19.88 16.03 6.04
N ILE A 542 -20.05 15.13 5.07
CA ILE A 542 -19.09 14.03 4.86
C ILE A 542 -18.15 14.25 3.67
N TYR A 543 -18.33 15.30 2.87
CA TYR A 543 -17.57 15.46 1.62
C TYR A 543 -17.16 16.88 1.27
N ASP A 544 -18.09 17.84 1.43
CA ASP A 544 -17.91 19.23 1.02
C ASP A 544 -16.94 19.94 2.02
N ASP A 545 -17.41 20.93 2.76
CA ASP A 545 -16.56 21.78 3.61
C ASP A 545 -15.91 21.02 4.78
N SER A 546 -16.57 19.98 5.30
CA SER A 546 -16.10 19.23 6.47
C SER A 546 -14.85 18.37 6.20
N PHE A 547 -14.67 17.90 4.97
CA PHE A 547 -13.57 16.99 4.59
C PHE A 547 -12.91 17.46 3.28
N PRO A 548 -12.25 18.63 3.29
CA PRO A 548 -11.70 19.23 2.07
C PRO A 548 -10.58 18.38 1.45
N LYS A 549 -9.93 17.54 2.26
CA LYS A 549 -8.74 16.76 1.92
C LYS A 549 -8.94 15.28 2.23
N SER A 550 -8.35 14.76 3.30
CA SER A 550 -8.52 13.36 3.74
C SER A 550 -9.97 13.07 4.16
N PRO A 551 -10.54 11.90 3.81
CA PRO A 551 -9.91 10.76 3.13
C PRO A 551 -10.04 10.78 1.60
N TYR A 552 -10.30 11.94 0.98
CA TYR A 552 -10.63 12.09 -0.43
C TYR A 552 -9.50 12.68 -1.31
N ASP A 553 -8.34 12.99 -0.73
CA ASP A 553 -7.24 13.71 -1.40
C ASP A 553 -6.95 13.22 -2.83
N TYR A 554 -6.78 11.91 -3.01
CA TYR A 554 -6.45 11.32 -4.31
C TYR A 554 -7.68 11.25 -5.25
N VAL A 555 -8.82 10.83 -4.70
CA VAL A 555 -10.03 10.53 -5.49
C VAL A 555 -10.75 11.80 -5.94
N LYS A 556 -10.60 12.93 -5.22
CA LYS A 556 -11.14 14.23 -5.61
C LYS A 556 -10.59 14.72 -6.96
N ASP A 557 -9.42 14.28 -7.40
CA ASP A 557 -8.87 14.64 -8.73
C ASP A 557 -9.61 14.00 -9.92
N PHE A 558 -10.52 13.06 -9.63
CA PHE A 558 -11.24 12.24 -10.62
C PHE A 558 -12.76 12.25 -10.40
N MET A 559 -13.19 12.27 -9.15
CA MET A 559 -14.59 12.27 -8.76
C MET A 559 -15.18 13.71 -8.76
N PRO A 560 -16.51 13.88 -8.74
CA PRO A 560 -17.13 15.19 -8.61
C PRO A 560 -16.65 15.96 -7.37
N GLN A 561 -16.43 17.27 -7.47
CA GLN A 561 -15.80 18.08 -6.42
C GLN A 561 -16.68 18.35 -5.19
N ASP A 562 -18.01 18.26 -5.37
CA ASP A 562 -19.01 18.60 -4.36
C ASP A 562 -20.23 17.68 -4.45
N GLN A 563 -21.05 17.65 -3.40
CA GLN A 563 -22.24 16.79 -3.34
C GLN A 563 -23.28 17.09 -4.43
N ARG A 564 -23.44 18.35 -4.86
CA ARG A 564 -24.39 18.71 -5.90
C ARG A 564 -23.98 18.11 -7.24
N SER A 565 -22.70 18.23 -7.58
CA SER A 565 -22.08 17.64 -8.76
C SER A 565 -22.13 16.11 -8.71
N TYR A 566 -21.97 15.51 -7.53
CA TYR A 566 -22.20 14.08 -7.31
C TYR A 566 -23.63 13.65 -7.62
N GLY A 567 -24.62 14.36 -7.09
CA GLY A 567 -26.03 14.10 -7.37
C GLY A 567 -26.33 14.11 -8.87
N GLN A 568 -25.81 15.11 -9.59
CA GLN A 568 -25.95 15.20 -11.05
C GLN A 568 -25.32 14.00 -11.77
N TRP A 569 -24.09 13.65 -11.42
CA TRP A 569 -23.39 12.51 -12.02
C TRP A 569 -24.11 11.17 -11.75
N ILE A 570 -24.66 10.98 -10.56
CA ILE A 570 -25.43 9.77 -10.22
C ILE A 570 -26.65 9.61 -11.13
N HIS A 571 -27.31 10.71 -11.53
CA HIS A 571 -28.41 10.65 -12.49
C HIS A 571 -27.96 10.30 -13.92
N GLU A 572 -26.67 10.44 -14.26
CA GLU A 572 -26.09 9.99 -15.53
C GLU A 572 -25.78 8.46 -15.52
N LEU A 573 -25.70 7.84 -14.32
CA LEU A 573 -25.44 6.41 -14.17
C LEU A 573 -26.65 5.55 -14.57
N PRO A 574 -26.45 4.27 -14.93
CA PRO A 574 -27.53 3.36 -15.33
C PRO A 574 -28.32 2.83 -14.11
N ILE A 575 -29.00 3.73 -13.41
CA ILE A 575 -29.78 3.44 -12.20
C ILE A 575 -31.28 3.35 -12.49
N ASP A 576 -31.97 2.51 -11.73
CA ASP A 576 -33.43 2.40 -11.71
C ASP A 576 -34.00 3.45 -10.75
N GLN A 577 -34.45 4.57 -11.32
CA GLN A 577 -35.05 5.67 -10.55
C GLN A 577 -36.40 5.31 -9.91
N GLN A 578 -37.13 4.35 -10.47
CA GLN A 578 -38.48 4.00 -10.00
C GLN A 578 -38.42 3.16 -8.73
N ASN A 579 -37.41 2.31 -8.61
CA ASN A 579 -37.22 1.40 -7.48
C ASN A 579 -36.17 1.89 -6.47
N LYS A 580 -35.81 3.18 -6.49
CA LYS A 580 -34.87 3.74 -5.50
C LYS A 580 -35.46 3.65 -4.09
N ILE A 581 -34.60 3.36 -3.12
CA ILE A 581 -34.97 3.29 -1.70
C ILE A 581 -34.39 4.52 -1.01
N SER A 582 -35.21 5.57 -0.88
CA SER A 582 -34.85 6.75 -0.08
C SER A 582 -35.21 6.51 1.37
N VAL A 583 -34.18 6.43 2.22
CA VAL A 583 -34.37 6.24 3.67
C VAL A 583 -34.66 7.58 4.34
N ASP A 584 -33.96 8.62 3.91
CA ASP A 584 -34.24 10.01 4.27
C ASP A 584 -33.76 10.97 3.16
N ARG A 585 -33.57 12.25 3.49
CA ARG A 585 -33.08 13.27 2.54
C ARG A 585 -31.61 13.13 2.13
N TYR A 586 -30.80 12.40 2.90
CA TYR A 586 -29.37 12.25 2.68
C TYR A 586 -29.00 10.86 2.16
N PHE A 587 -29.74 9.82 2.54
CA PHE A 587 -29.42 8.44 2.23
C PHE A 587 -30.38 7.86 1.20
N THR A 588 -29.84 7.53 0.03
CA THR A 588 -30.60 6.84 -1.03
C THR A 588 -29.82 5.64 -1.55
N ILE A 589 -30.52 4.52 -1.73
CA ILE A 589 -29.99 3.33 -2.39
C ILE A 589 -30.64 3.22 -3.77
N TYR A 590 -29.82 3.26 -4.82
CA TYR A 590 -30.24 3.13 -6.20
C TYR A 590 -29.93 1.72 -6.71
N PRO A 591 -30.93 0.91 -7.04
CA PRO A 591 -30.71 -0.31 -7.81
C PRO A 591 -30.20 0.07 -9.21
N LEU A 592 -29.31 -0.73 -9.79
CA LEU A 592 -28.87 -0.55 -11.18
C LEU A 592 -29.92 -1.08 -12.16
N LEU A 593 -29.87 -0.67 -13.43
CA LEU A 593 -30.74 -1.25 -14.46
C LEU A 593 -30.41 -2.75 -14.67
N PRO A 594 -31.41 -3.64 -14.88
CA PRO A 594 -31.18 -5.07 -15.06
C PRO A 594 -30.17 -5.43 -16.14
N GLU A 595 -30.08 -4.62 -17.20
CA GLU A 595 -29.16 -4.79 -18.32
C GLU A 595 -27.67 -4.61 -18.00
N VAL A 596 -27.34 -3.96 -16.87
CA VAL A 596 -25.95 -3.69 -16.41
C VAL A 596 -25.52 -4.67 -15.33
N ARG A 597 -26.46 -5.37 -14.71
CA ARG A 597 -26.19 -6.32 -13.62
C ARG A 597 -25.66 -7.63 -14.18
N SER A 598 -24.69 -8.21 -13.47
CA SER A 598 -24.27 -9.60 -13.69
C SER A 598 -24.57 -10.41 -12.44
N PRO A 599 -24.97 -11.68 -12.57
CA PRO A 599 -25.09 -12.57 -11.43
C PRO A 599 -23.73 -12.81 -10.75
N HIS A 600 -23.75 -13.08 -9.44
CA HIS A 600 -22.54 -13.43 -8.68
C HIS A 600 -21.85 -14.71 -9.20
N ILE A 601 -22.66 -15.68 -9.64
CA ILE A 601 -22.20 -16.97 -10.18
C ILE A 601 -22.92 -17.22 -11.51
N TYR A 602 -22.17 -17.53 -12.57
CA TYR A 602 -22.72 -17.84 -13.88
C TYR A 602 -21.82 -18.76 -14.70
N ALA A 603 -22.38 -19.34 -15.76
CA ALA A 603 -21.64 -20.00 -16.82
C ALA A 603 -21.33 -18.99 -17.94
N SER A 604 -20.07 -18.96 -18.39
CA SER A 604 -19.61 -18.10 -19.48
C SER A 604 -20.33 -18.43 -20.79
N ALA A 605 -20.59 -17.41 -21.60
CA ALA A 605 -21.01 -17.60 -22.99
C ALA A 605 -19.78 -17.81 -23.87
N ASN A 606 -18.75 -16.99 -23.67
CA ASN A 606 -17.46 -17.07 -24.35
C ASN A 606 -16.33 -17.04 -23.33
N THR A 607 -15.30 -17.86 -23.58
CA THR A 607 -14.07 -17.86 -22.79
C THR A 607 -12.91 -17.51 -23.73
N VAL A 608 -12.15 -16.47 -23.39
CA VAL A 608 -10.97 -16.03 -24.12
C VAL A 608 -9.74 -16.16 -23.24
N TYR A 609 -8.74 -16.88 -23.73
CA TYR A 609 -7.46 -17.07 -23.06
C TYR A 609 -6.48 -15.98 -23.48
N THR A 610 -5.84 -15.34 -22.51
CA THR A 610 -5.01 -14.16 -22.75
C THR A 610 -3.88 -14.04 -21.74
N ASN A 611 -2.82 -13.35 -22.13
CA ASN A 611 -1.72 -12.96 -21.25
C ASN A 611 -2.02 -11.67 -20.45
N ASP A 612 -3.13 -10.98 -20.73
CA ASP A 612 -3.63 -9.86 -19.92
C ASP A 612 -5.15 -9.98 -19.71
N SER A 613 -5.50 -10.71 -18.65
CA SER A 613 -6.90 -10.93 -18.29
C SER A 613 -7.60 -9.67 -17.76
N THR A 614 -6.87 -8.60 -17.42
CA THR A 614 -7.43 -7.40 -16.78
C THR A 614 -7.86 -6.33 -17.77
N SER A 615 -7.05 -6.03 -18.78
CA SER A 615 -7.36 -4.94 -19.73
C SER A 615 -8.27 -5.40 -20.87
N LEU A 616 -8.17 -6.68 -21.27
CA LEU A 616 -8.88 -7.22 -22.42
C LEU A 616 -10.42 -7.10 -22.36
N PRO A 617 -11.10 -7.34 -21.21
CA PRO A 617 -12.55 -7.20 -21.10
C PRO A 617 -13.08 -5.80 -21.48
N TYR A 618 -12.21 -4.79 -21.41
CA TYR A 618 -12.57 -3.40 -21.71
C TYR A 618 -12.24 -2.98 -23.12
N SER A 619 -11.39 -3.75 -23.81
CA SER A 619 -11.08 -3.46 -25.19
C SER A 619 -12.37 -3.36 -26.01
N THR A 620 -12.40 -2.39 -26.91
CA THR A 620 -13.53 -2.12 -27.81
C THR A 620 -13.93 -3.37 -28.59
N LEU A 621 -12.98 -4.25 -28.91
CA LEU A 621 -13.18 -5.52 -29.62
C LEU A 621 -14.09 -6.53 -28.90
N TYR A 622 -14.12 -6.48 -27.57
CA TYR A 622 -14.87 -7.42 -26.75
C TYR A 622 -16.01 -6.71 -25.99
N SER A 623 -16.26 -5.45 -26.33
CA SER A 623 -17.11 -4.55 -25.55
C SER A 623 -18.59 -4.94 -25.51
N THR A 624 -19.06 -5.69 -26.50
CA THR A 624 -20.47 -6.04 -26.69
C THR A 624 -20.83 -7.44 -26.16
N GLU A 625 -19.82 -8.26 -25.82
CA GLU A 625 -20.04 -9.65 -25.41
C GLU A 625 -20.43 -9.75 -23.93
N LYS A 626 -21.73 -9.97 -23.66
CA LYS A 626 -22.21 -10.28 -22.30
C LYS A 626 -21.62 -11.62 -21.85
N ARG A 627 -21.12 -11.70 -20.60
CA ARG A 627 -20.47 -12.88 -20.00
C ARG A 627 -19.23 -13.40 -20.73
N LEU A 628 -18.49 -12.54 -21.43
CA LEU A 628 -17.13 -12.87 -21.87
C LEU A 628 -16.23 -13.05 -20.64
N VAL A 629 -15.56 -14.19 -20.55
CA VAL A 629 -14.63 -14.52 -19.47
C VAL A 629 -13.21 -14.53 -20.01
N THR A 630 -12.33 -13.74 -19.39
CA THR A 630 -10.90 -13.76 -19.71
C THR A 630 -10.15 -14.65 -18.74
N MET A 631 -9.30 -15.55 -19.24
CA MET A 631 -8.51 -16.48 -18.44
C MET A 631 -7.03 -16.40 -18.82
N PRO A 632 -6.09 -16.77 -17.93
CA PRO A 632 -4.67 -16.85 -18.25
C PRO A 632 -4.42 -17.79 -19.44
N ILE A 633 -3.52 -17.39 -20.34
CA ILE A 633 -3.19 -18.15 -21.55
C ILE A 633 -2.70 -19.57 -21.25
N ASP A 634 -1.99 -19.77 -20.14
CA ASP A 634 -1.49 -21.08 -19.68
C ASP A 634 -2.62 -22.06 -19.32
N ALA A 635 -3.85 -21.57 -19.14
CA ALA A 635 -5.02 -22.39 -18.88
C ALA A 635 -5.65 -22.98 -20.15
N SER A 636 -5.23 -22.51 -21.34
CA SER A 636 -5.71 -23.03 -22.62
C SER A 636 -5.12 -24.41 -22.88
N ARG A 637 -5.97 -25.34 -23.35
CA ARG A 637 -5.61 -26.75 -23.53
C ARG A 637 -5.87 -27.26 -24.94
N ASN A 638 -6.74 -26.58 -25.70
CA ASN A 638 -7.13 -27.00 -27.03
C ASN A 638 -6.68 -25.98 -28.07
N ASP A 639 -6.37 -26.46 -29.27
CA ASP A 639 -6.03 -25.59 -30.39
C ASP A 639 -7.21 -24.71 -30.84
N ASP A 640 -8.44 -25.16 -30.58
CA ASP A 640 -9.70 -24.47 -30.93
C ASP A 640 -10.14 -23.41 -29.89
N ASP A 641 -9.41 -23.26 -28.79
CA ASP A 641 -9.70 -22.27 -27.76
C ASP A 641 -9.60 -20.84 -28.34
N ALA A 642 -10.50 -19.93 -27.95
CA ALA A 642 -10.39 -18.54 -28.36
C ALA A 642 -9.23 -17.88 -27.61
N VAL A 643 -8.20 -17.46 -28.34
CA VAL A 643 -7.00 -16.86 -27.74
C VAL A 643 -6.84 -15.42 -28.20
N ALA A 644 -6.47 -14.54 -27.28
CA ALA A 644 -6.17 -13.14 -27.55
C ALA A 644 -4.90 -12.74 -26.79
N ILE A 645 -3.82 -12.42 -27.51
CA ILE A 645 -2.50 -12.15 -26.93
C ILE A 645 -2.17 -10.68 -27.10
N ILE A 646 -1.91 -9.97 -26.00
CA ILE A 646 -1.40 -8.60 -26.04
C ILE A 646 0.12 -8.65 -26.19
N ALA A 647 0.63 -8.03 -27.24
CA ALA A 647 2.08 -7.91 -27.42
C ALA A 647 2.68 -6.96 -26.40
N GLN A 648 3.84 -7.33 -25.85
CA GLN A 648 4.57 -6.48 -24.93
C GLN A 648 5.22 -5.34 -25.71
N ASN A 649 4.89 -4.11 -25.33
CA ASN A 649 5.50 -2.93 -25.94
C ASN A 649 6.95 -2.78 -25.44
N ASP A 650 7.92 -2.89 -26.35
CA ASP A 650 9.35 -2.73 -26.07
C ASP A 650 9.86 -1.39 -26.63
N ASN A 651 9.04 -0.34 -26.62
CA ASN A 651 9.46 0.98 -27.09
C ASN A 651 10.29 1.73 -26.03
N PRO A 652 11.53 2.16 -26.36
CA PRO A 652 12.36 2.94 -25.43
C PRO A 652 11.67 4.23 -24.94
N LEU A 653 10.83 4.86 -25.76
CA LEU A 653 10.16 6.11 -25.44
C LEU A 653 9.15 5.96 -24.30
N ILE A 654 8.44 4.84 -24.24
CA ILE A 654 7.49 4.58 -23.14
C ILE A 654 8.22 4.38 -21.81
N ARG A 655 9.39 3.71 -21.84
CA ARG A 655 10.24 3.55 -20.66
C ARG A 655 10.81 4.88 -20.16
N LEU A 656 11.07 5.83 -21.05
CA LEU A 656 11.47 7.19 -20.66
C LEU A 656 10.38 7.88 -19.87
N ARG A 657 9.13 7.87 -20.38
CA ARG A 657 8.00 8.54 -19.73
C ARG A 657 7.79 8.10 -18.28
N ASN A 658 7.83 6.80 -18.02
CA ASN A 658 7.61 6.25 -16.68
C ASN A 658 8.75 6.53 -15.69
N ASN A 659 9.92 6.98 -16.18
CA ASN A 659 11.11 7.22 -15.37
C ASN A 659 11.68 8.64 -15.52
N TYR A 660 10.92 9.58 -16.10
CA TYR A 660 11.42 10.93 -16.43
C TYR A 660 11.56 11.86 -15.21
N HIS A 661 11.59 11.32 -13.99
CA HIS A 661 12.03 12.07 -12.82
C HIS A 661 13.56 12.21 -12.87
N LEU A 662 14.08 12.97 -13.84
CA LEU A 662 15.41 13.59 -13.71
C LEU A 662 15.45 14.23 -12.32
N HIS A 663 16.48 13.90 -11.55
CA HIS A 663 16.53 14.06 -10.09
C HIS A 663 15.96 15.42 -9.63
N ARG A 664 14.71 15.44 -9.15
CA ARG A 664 14.13 16.62 -8.47
C ARG A 664 14.85 16.97 -7.17
N HIS A 665 15.76 16.11 -6.72
CA HIS A 665 16.62 16.34 -5.60
C HIS A 665 18.03 16.60 -6.10
N GLU A 666 18.44 17.86 -6.08
CA GLU A 666 19.83 18.23 -6.29
C GLU A 666 20.70 17.50 -5.24
N PRO A 667 21.79 16.83 -5.66
CA PRO A 667 22.68 16.16 -4.71
C PRO A 667 23.31 17.18 -3.76
N PHE A 668 23.27 16.89 -2.46
CA PHE A 668 23.88 17.74 -1.46
C PHE A 668 25.42 17.71 -1.56
N VAL A 669 26.02 18.87 -1.82
CA VAL A 669 27.48 19.06 -1.87
C VAL A 669 27.95 19.70 -0.56
N SER A 670 28.54 18.91 0.33
CA SER A 670 28.96 19.37 1.67
C SER A 670 30.47 19.51 1.87
N ARG A 671 31.29 18.86 1.04
CA ARG A 671 32.74 18.76 1.20
C ARG A 671 33.42 19.26 -0.08
N SER A 672 34.49 20.03 0.08
CA SER A 672 35.34 20.44 -1.04
C SER A 672 36.27 19.31 -1.47
N LEU A 673 36.81 19.41 -2.69
CA LEU A 673 37.66 18.38 -3.28
C LEU A 673 39.00 18.20 -2.55
N ASP A 674 39.46 19.26 -1.87
CA ASP A 674 40.68 19.30 -1.05
C ASP A 674 40.43 18.89 0.41
N ASP A 675 39.18 18.67 0.83
CA ASP A 675 38.87 18.19 2.17
C ASP A 675 39.46 16.77 2.35
N TRP A 676 40.26 16.57 3.41
CA TRP A 676 40.88 15.28 3.71
C TRP A 676 39.87 14.13 3.85
N SER A 677 38.60 14.43 4.16
CA SER A 677 37.52 13.47 4.31
C SER A 677 36.82 13.12 2.99
N TYR A 678 37.10 13.86 1.91
CA TYR A 678 36.48 13.67 0.61
C TYR A 678 36.64 12.25 0.01
N PRO A 679 37.77 11.53 0.20
CA PRO A 679 37.87 10.13 -0.22
C PRO A 679 36.80 9.21 0.38
N PHE A 680 36.33 9.47 1.60
CA PHE A 680 35.26 8.68 2.22
C PHE A 680 33.91 8.92 1.55
N VAL A 681 33.69 10.11 1.00
CA VAL A 681 32.51 10.42 0.18
C VAL A 681 32.51 9.52 -1.05
N LEU A 682 33.62 9.44 -1.79
CA LEU A 682 33.76 8.57 -2.98
C LEU A 682 33.61 7.08 -2.65
N ILE A 683 34.13 6.62 -1.51
CA ILE A 683 33.98 5.23 -1.06
C ILE A 683 32.51 4.92 -0.78
N ARG A 684 31.81 5.83 -0.07
CA ARG A 684 30.39 5.69 0.20
C ARG A 684 29.57 5.59 -1.08
N GLU A 685 29.82 6.46 -2.05
CA GLU A 685 29.13 6.46 -3.34
C GLU A 685 29.36 5.16 -4.13
N LYS A 686 30.62 4.69 -4.19
CA LYS A 686 30.95 3.39 -4.81
C LYS A 686 30.24 2.23 -4.10
N LEU A 687 30.10 2.29 -2.78
CA LEU A 687 29.36 1.29 -2.01
C LEU A 687 27.86 1.34 -2.32
N GLU A 688 27.29 2.53 -2.48
CA GLU A 688 25.88 2.72 -2.87
C GLU A 688 25.62 2.21 -4.30
N LEU A 689 26.50 2.52 -5.26
CA LEU A 689 26.46 1.94 -6.61
C LEU A 689 26.61 0.42 -6.60
N TRP A 690 27.57 -0.11 -5.84
CA TRP A 690 27.77 -1.56 -5.72
C TRP A 690 26.53 -2.26 -5.14
N ARG A 691 25.84 -1.63 -4.18
CA ARG A 691 24.57 -2.14 -3.64
C ARG A 691 23.45 -2.06 -4.68
N ALA A 692 23.45 -1.05 -5.54
CA ALA A 692 22.45 -0.86 -6.58
C ALA A 692 22.63 -1.79 -7.80
N ARG A 693 23.80 -2.38 -8.02
CA ARG A 693 24.15 -3.17 -9.24
C ARG A 693 23.19 -4.28 -9.67
N LYS A 694 22.34 -4.78 -8.76
CA LYS A 694 21.33 -5.81 -9.07
C LYS A 694 20.06 -5.23 -9.71
N ASN A 695 19.78 -3.95 -9.48
CA ASN A 695 18.64 -3.24 -10.05
C ASN A 695 19.17 -2.22 -11.07
N PRO A 696 18.98 -2.46 -12.38
CA PRO A 696 19.58 -1.64 -13.42
C PRO A 696 19.17 -0.17 -13.39
N ASP A 697 17.87 0.09 -13.20
CA ASP A 697 17.31 1.45 -13.14
C ASP A 697 17.91 2.21 -11.97
N ARG A 698 17.97 1.59 -10.78
CA ARG A 698 18.55 2.22 -9.59
C ARG A 698 20.05 2.50 -9.73
N TYR A 699 20.78 1.61 -10.39
CA TYR A 699 22.20 1.83 -10.65
C TYR A 699 22.40 3.02 -11.58
N LEU A 700 21.64 3.06 -12.70
CA LEU A 700 21.65 4.16 -13.64
C LEU A 700 21.31 5.48 -12.93
N ASP A 701 20.22 5.52 -12.16
CA ASP A 701 19.78 6.71 -11.43
C ASP A 701 20.84 7.18 -10.42
N PHE A 702 21.45 6.29 -9.63
CA PHE A 702 22.52 6.71 -8.72
C PHE A 702 23.77 7.18 -9.46
N SER A 703 24.12 6.55 -10.59
CA SER A 703 25.25 7.00 -11.39
C SER A 703 25.01 8.41 -11.95
N LEU A 704 23.84 8.67 -12.52
CA LEU A 704 23.45 10.00 -13.01
C LEU A 704 23.38 11.04 -11.87
N PHE A 705 22.89 10.65 -10.70
CA PHE A 705 22.88 11.48 -9.50
C PHE A 705 24.30 11.87 -9.05
N PHE A 706 25.23 10.92 -9.01
CA PHE A 706 26.63 11.21 -8.64
C PHE A 706 27.37 12.01 -9.71
N LEU A 707 27.05 11.82 -10.99
CA LEU A 707 27.56 12.65 -12.08
C LEU A 707 27.06 14.11 -11.96
N SER A 708 25.78 14.29 -11.63
CA SER A 708 25.19 15.62 -11.34
C SER A 708 25.89 16.28 -10.14
N LYS A 709 26.23 15.49 -9.12
CA LYS A 709 26.98 15.96 -7.96
C LYS A 709 28.36 16.51 -8.34
N ARG A 710 29.06 15.91 -9.32
CA ARG A 710 30.35 16.43 -9.82
C ARG A 710 30.21 17.84 -10.40
N MET A 711 29.13 18.08 -11.15
CA MET A 711 28.86 19.41 -11.73
C MET A 711 28.59 20.45 -10.63
N LEU A 712 27.78 20.09 -9.62
CA LEU A 712 27.48 20.98 -8.50
C LEU A 712 28.69 21.23 -7.59
N GLU A 713 29.61 20.28 -7.47
CA GLU A 713 30.91 20.48 -6.81
C GLU A 713 31.75 21.55 -7.52
N LEU A 714 31.81 21.51 -8.85
CA LEU A 714 32.48 22.53 -9.65
C LEU A 714 31.82 23.89 -9.50
N GLN A 715 30.49 23.97 -9.61
CA GLN A 715 29.75 25.22 -9.42
C GLN A 715 30.04 25.86 -8.06
N LYS A 716 30.00 25.05 -7.00
CA LYS A 716 30.16 25.54 -5.63
C LYS A 716 31.55 26.13 -5.40
N TRP A 717 32.58 25.50 -5.96
CA TRP A 717 33.99 25.81 -5.69
C TRP A 717 34.77 26.36 -6.89
N LYS A 718 34.06 26.83 -7.94
CA LYS A 718 34.64 27.32 -9.20
C LYS A 718 35.74 28.37 -9.03
N GLU A 719 35.63 29.22 -8.01
CA GLU A 719 36.59 30.28 -7.70
C GLU A 719 37.84 29.77 -6.96
N THR A 720 37.73 28.65 -6.24
CA THR A 720 38.81 28.12 -5.38
C THR A 720 39.59 26.95 -6.00
N ILE A 721 39.00 26.26 -6.99
CA ILE A 721 39.63 25.13 -7.66
C ILE A 721 40.67 25.67 -8.68
N PRO A 722 41.97 25.38 -8.57
CA PRO A 722 42.95 25.83 -9.56
C PRO A 722 42.80 25.16 -10.93
N ILE A 723 43.35 25.80 -11.96
CA ILE A 723 43.64 25.21 -13.27
C ILE A 723 45.08 24.70 -13.20
N SER A 724 45.33 23.49 -13.70
CA SER A 724 46.61 22.80 -13.57
C SER A 724 47.04 22.20 -14.91
N ASP A 725 48.21 22.63 -15.41
CA ASP A 725 48.80 22.17 -16.66
C ASP A 725 49.19 20.67 -16.68
N LYS A 726 49.12 19.99 -15.54
CA LYS A 726 49.47 18.57 -15.43
C LYS A 726 48.22 17.70 -15.54
N LEU A 727 48.08 17.03 -16.68
CA LEU A 727 47.16 15.89 -16.84
C LEU A 727 47.49 14.82 -15.79
N HIS A 728 46.55 14.58 -14.88
CA HIS A 728 46.72 13.64 -13.78
C HIS A 728 46.02 12.31 -14.08
N GLU A 729 46.76 11.19 -13.99
CA GLU A 729 46.14 9.87 -13.94
C GLU A 729 45.21 9.77 -12.72
N PRO A 730 44.08 9.03 -12.82
CA PRO A 730 43.18 8.88 -11.68
C PRO A 730 43.88 8.18 -10.51
N PRO A 731 43.63 8.60 -9.26
CA PRO A 731 44.32 8.06 -8.10
C PRO A 731 44.05 6.56 -7.97
N ARG A 732 45.11 5.75 -7.99
CA ARG A 732 45.06 4.39 -7.42
C ARG A 732 44.74 4.51 -5.93
N LEU A 733 44.00 3.56 -5.35
CA LEU A 733 43.52 3.62 -3.96
C LEU A 733 44.62 3.98 -2.94
N ARG A 734 45.88 3.57 -3.18
CA ARG A 734 47.05 3.85 -2.34
C ARG A 734 47.57 5.31 -2.42
N SER A 735 47.15 6.09 -3.40
CA SER A 735 47.54 7.49 -3.61
C SER A 735 46.55 8.51 -3.05
N MET A 736 45.49 8.04 -2.37
CA MET A 736 44.46 8.89 -1.74
C MET A 736 44.97 9.85 -0.67
N LEU A 737 46.22 9.70 -0.18
CA LEU A 737 46.84 10.65 0.75
C LEU A 737 47.32 11.96 0.07
N LYS A 738 47.29 12.05 -1.27
CA LYS A 738 47.68 13.24 -2.04
C LYS A 738 46.46 14.02 -2.56
N VAL A 739 45.40 14.16 -1.75
CA VAL A 739 44.10 14.77 -2.13
C VAL A 739 44.27 16.16 -2.74
N ASN A 740 45.18 16.99 -2.21
CA ASN A 740 45.40 18.36 -2.69
C ASN A 740 45.85 18.43 -4.16
N ARG A 741 46.41 17.35 -4.74
CA ARG A 741 46.80 17.31 -6.16
C ARG A 741 45.64 16.99 -7.11
N TYR A 742 44.46 16.71 -6.58
CA TYR A 742 43.24 16.38 -7.35
C TYR A 742 42.15 17.45 -7.21
N ASN A 743 42.50 18.58 -6.61
CA ASN A 743 41.67 19.76 -6.54
C ASN A 743 42.00 20.65 -7.75
N SER A 744 41.62 20.23 -8.97
CA SER A 744 41.73 21.07 -10.18
C SER A 744 40.51 20.87 -11.08
N TRP A 745 40.30 21.80 -12.02
CA TRP A 745 39.23 21.71 -13.00
C TRP A 745 39.39 20.50 -13.92
N GLU A 746 40.59 20.28 -14.43
CA GLU A 746 40.94 19.16 -15.32
C GLU A 746 40.75 17.82 -14.60
N ALA A 747 41.16 17.73 -13.34
CA ALA A 747 40.98 16.53 -12.52
C ALA A 747 39.50 16.21 -12.28
N SER A 748 38.66 17.25 -12.17
CA SER A 748 37.21 17.11 -11.99
C SER A 748 36.53 16.67 -13.30
N PHE A 749 36.91 17.26 -14.43
CA PHE A 749 36.46 16.85 -15.76
C PHE A 749 36.85 15.41 -16.10
N LEU A 750 38.12 15.05 -15.88
CA LEU A 750 38.58 13.70 -16.13
C LEU A 750 37.84 12.66 -15.26
N ARG A 751 37.52 13.01 -14.01
CA ARG A 751 36.74 12.14 -13.12
C ARG A 751 35.33 11.94 -13.64
N TYR A 752 34.67 13.03 -14.03
CA TYR A 752 33.34 12.99 -14.63
C TYR A 752 33.34 12.13 -15.90
N GLU A 753 34.29 12.36 -16.80
CA GLU A 753 34.47 11.60 -18.05
C GLU A 753 34.67 10.11 -17.78
N GLN A 754 35.53 9.74 -16.82
CA GLN A 754 35.77 8.34 -16.47
C GLN A 754 34.55 7.66 -15.83
N GLU A 755 33.82 8.36 -14.96
CA GLU A 755 32.61 7.82 -14.34
C GLU A 755 31.51 7.62 -15.40
N MET A 756 31.39 8.55 -16.34
CA MET A 756 30.49 8.43 -17.47
C MET A 756 30.88 7.27 -18.39
N TYR A 757 32.17 7.11 -18.72
CA TYR A 757 32.64 5.96 -19.49
C TYR A 757 32.36 4.62 -18.81
N ARG A 758 32.55 4.55 -17.49
CA ARG A 758 32.20 3.34 -16.71
C ARG A 758 30.72 3.05 -16.76
N LEU A 759 29.87 4.07 -16.68
CA LEU A 759 28.42 3.92 -16.80
C LEU A 759 28.02 3.40 -18.18
N MET A 760 28.54 4.01 -19.25
CA MET A 760 28.28 3.58 -20.64
C MET A 760 28.77 2.15 -20.88
N PHE A 761 30.00 1.83 -20.44
CA PHE A 761 30.54 0.47 -20.54
C PHE A 761 29.71 -0.54 -19.76
N TRP A 762 29.34 -0.20 -18.52
CA TRP A 762 28.47 -1.05 -17.71
C TRP A 762 27.13 -1.28 -18.40
N LEU A 763 26.52 -0.23 -18.98
CA LEU A 763 25.26 -0.29 -19.70
C LEU A 763 25.32 -1.26 -20.90
N ASP A 764 26.37 -1.16 -21.72
CA ASP A 764 26.53 -1.98 -22.92
C ASP A 764 26.67 -3.47 -22.58
N GLN A 765 27.38 -3.80 -21.49
CA GLN A 765 27.65 -5.17 -21.03
C GLN A 765 26.44 -5.88 -20.39
N ARG A 766 25.33 -5.19 -20.12
CA ARG A 766 24.18 -5.80 -19.44
C ARG A 766 23.32 -6.64 -20.41
N PRO A 767 22.69 -7.74 -19.96
CA PRO A 767 21.75 -8.53 -20.75
C PRO A 767 20.32 -7.96 -20.72
N GLU A 768 20.16 -6.63 -20.64
CA GLU A 768 18.84 -5.99 -20.63
C GLU A 768 18.26 -5.85 -22.06
N PRO A 769 16.93 -5.72 -22.21
CA PRO A 769 16.28 -5.49 -23.51
C PRO A 769 16.85 -4.27 -24.23
N PHE A 770 16.81 -4.31 -25.57
CA PHE A 770 17.28 -3.22 -26.42
C PHE A 770 16.60 -1.89 -26.05
N SER A 771 15.29 -1.91 -25.82
CA SER A 771 14.51 -0.74 -25.40
C SER A 771 15.04 -0.09 -24.12
N TRP A 772 15.45 -0.89 -23.14
CA TRP A 772 15.98 -0.39 -21.88
C TRP A 772 17.35 0.23 -22.08
N LYS A 773 18.22 -0.41 -22.86
CA LYS A 773 19.55 0.14 -23.18
C LYS A 773 19.41 1.46 -23.92
N THR A 774 18.55 1.51 -24.93
CA THR A 774 18.28 2.69 -25.73
C THR A 774 17.67 3.81 -24.88
N ALA A 775 16.66 3.53 -24.07
CA ALA A 775 16.09 4.49 -23.11
C ALA A 775 17.14 5.03 -22.12
N SER A 776 18.02 4.15 -21.63
CA SER A 776 19.11 4.53 -20.72
C SER A 776 20.16 5.39 -21.42
N LYS A 777 20.51 5.08 -22.67
CA LYS A 777 21.41 5.92 -23.49
C LYS A 777 20.80 7.28 -23.76
N ILE A 778 19.50 7.37 -24.02
CA ILE A 778 18.79 8.65 -24.16
C ILE A 778 18.89 9.44 -22.86
N LYS A 779 18.60 8.82 -21.70
CA LYS A 779 18.74 9.51 -20.40
C LYS A 779 20.16 10.03 -20.19
N ILE A 780 21.18 9.22 -20.50
CA ILE A 780 22.59 9.63 -20.41
C ILE A 780 22.87 10.79 -21.36
N LYS A 781 22.35 10.74 -22.60
CA LYS A 781 22.48 11.83 -23.58
C LYS A 781 21.88 13.11 -23.01
N GLU A 782 20.61 13.10 -22.64
CA GLU A 782 19.92 14.28 -22.08
C GLU A 782 20.66 14.85 -20.87
N GLN A 783 21.17 14.00 -19.97
CA GLN A 783 21.97 14.44 -18.83
C GLN A 783 23.31 15.07 -19.27
N LEU A 784 23.99 14.49 -20.27
CA LEU A 784 25.22 15.06 -20.84
C LEU A 784 24.96 16.45 -21.41
N LEU A 785 23.88 16.62 -22.17
CA LEU A 785 23.52 17.91 -22.76
C LEU A 785 23.24 18.96 -21.69
N GLN A 786 22.53 18.59 -20.62
CA GLN A 786 22.25 19.49 -19.49
C GLN A 786 23.52 19.86 -18.74
N HIS A 787 24.40 18.90 -18.50
CA HIS A 787 25.67 19.14 -17.82
C HIS A 787 26.64 19.99 -18.63
N GLU A 788 26.66 19.82 -19.96
CA GLU A 788 27.43 20.67 -20.88
C GLU A 788 26.97 22.13 -20.77
N ALA A 789 25.68 22.40 -20.98
CA ALA A 789 25.13 23.75 -20.89
C ALA A 789 25.30 24.38 -19.51
N PHE A 790 25.09 23.59 -18.44
CA PHE A 790 25.32 24.02 -17.06
C PHE A 790 26.77 24.43 -16.85
N LEU A 791 27.71 23.59 -17.28
CA LEU A 791 29.13 23.81 -17.06
C LEU A 791 29.65 25.01 -17.85
N GLU A 792 29.24 25.15 -19.12
CA GLU A 792 29.56 26.32 -19.94
C GLU A 792 29.11 27.61 -19.25
N SER A 793 27.88 27.64 -18.75
CA SER A 793 27.35 28.77 -17.96
C SER A 793 28.21 29.05 -16.72
N GLU A 794 28.62 28.02 -15.99
CA GLU A 794 29.42 28.21 -14.78
C GLU A 794 30.87 28.63 -15.06
N ILE A 795 31.43 28.24 -16.21
CA ILE A 795 32.72 28.73 -16.71
C ILE A 795 32.61 30.23 -17.02
N ARG A 796 31.59 30.69 -17.77
CA ARG A 796 31.37 32.14 -18.05
C ARG A 796 31.19 32.97 -16.77
N LYS A 797 30.54 32.39 -15.76
CA LYS A 797 30.31 33.06 -14.47
C LYS A 797 31.52 33.00 -13.54
N SER A 798 32.55 32.24 -13.87
CA SER A 798 33.77 32.20 -13.05
C SER A 798 34.55 33.49 -13.25
N ARG A 799 35.14 34.06 -12.19
CA ARG A 799 35.89 35.33 -12.29
C ARG A 799 37.31 35.12 -12.85
N ARG A 800 37.46 34.25 -13.84
CA ARG A 800 38.75 33.86 -14.42
C ARG A 800 39.19 34.83 -15.51
N ASN A 801 40.48 34.78 -15.83
CA ASN A 801 40.97 35.55 -16.97
C ASN A 801 40.47 34.91 -18.29
N PRO A 802 40.39 35.67 -19.40
CA PRO A 802 39.84 35.17 -20.66
C PRO A 802 40.59 33.98 -21.27
N GLU A 803 41.90 33.84 -21.00
CA GLU A 803 42.70 32.71 -21.50
C GLU A 803 42.35 31.41 -20.77
N GLU A 804 42.22 31.45 -19.45
CA GLU A 804 41.77 30.35 -18.60
C GLU A 804 40.34 29.93 -18.95
N GLU A 805 39.45 30.91 -19.15
CA GLU A 805 38.08 30.66 -19.56
C GLU A 805 38.03 29.93 -20.91
N LYS A 806 38.75 30.44 -21.91
CA LYS A 806 38.87 29.82 -23.24
C LYS A 806 39.46 28.42 -23.17
N TYR A 807 40.47 28.21 -22.31
CA TYR A 807 41.04 26.89 -22.06
C TYR A 807 39.99 25.92 -21.50
N LEU A 808 39.29 26.29 -20.43
CA LEU A 808 38.26 25.47 -19.81
C LEU A 808 37.12 25.14 -20.76
N PHE A 809 36.70 26.11 -21.59
CA PHE A 809 35.72 25.88 -22.65
C PHE A 809 36.18 24.82 -23.64
N SER A 810 37.39 24.97 -24.18
CA SER A 810 37.93 24.02 -25.16
C SER A 810 38.07 22.61 -24.56
N PHE A 811 38.41 22.53 -23.27
CA PHE A 811 38.55 21.27 -22.57
C PHE A 811 37.19 20.60 -22.33
N ALA A 812 36.20 21.37 -21.85
CA ALA A 812 34.84 20.90 -21.65
C ALA A 812 34.21 20.42 -22.96
N GLU A 813 34.29 21.24 -24.01
CA GLU A 813 33.79 20.92 -25.36
C GLU A 813 34.42 19.62 -25.88
N SER A 814 35.74 19.46 -25.77
CA SER A 814 36.43 18.25 -26.19
C SER A 814 36.00 17.01 -25.38
N MET A 815 35.81 17.15 -24.06
CA MET A 815 35.32 16.08 -23.20
C MET A 815 33.91 15.62 -23.60
N PHE A 816 32.96 16.56 -23.74
CA PHE A 816 31.59 16.23 -24.10
C PHE A 816 31.48 15.63 -25.50
N GLN A 817 32.24 16.14 -26.48
CA GLN A 817 32.31 15.54 -27.82
C GLN A 817 32.78 14.07 -27.76
N ARG A 818 33.83 13.76 -26.98
CA ARG A 818 34.30 12.37 -26.81
C ARG A 818 33.26 11.48 -26.14
N LEU A 819 32.52 12.00 -25.16
CA LEU A 819 31.45 11.27 -24.47
C LEU A 819 30.25 11.02 -25.38
N GLU A 820 29.84 12.00 -26.19
CA GLU A 820 28.78 11.85 -27.18
C GLU A 820 29.15 10.83 -28.26
N ILE A 821 30.36 10.90 -28.81
CA ILE A 821 30.87 9.93 -29.79
C ILE A 821 30.84 8.52 -29.19
N LYS A 822 31.23 8.36 -27.93
CA LYS A 822 31.23 7.05 -27.26
C LYS A 822 29.84 6.51 -26.99
N LEU A 823 28.89 7.37 -26.64
CA LEU A 823 27.52 6.96 -26.36
C LEU A 823 26.88 6.26 -27.57
N ALA A 824 27.26 6.68 -28.79
CA ALA A 824 26.86 6.09 -30.07
C ALA A 824 25.34 5.87 -30.17
N LEU A 825 24.56 6.88 -29.77
CA LEU A 825 23.10 6.83 -29.83
C LEU A 825 22.62 7.40 -31.16
N ASN A 826 22.06 6.52 -32.00
CA ASN A 826 21.36 6.92 -33.21
C ASN A 826 20.04 7.63 -32.88
N SER A 827 19.57 8.47 -33.79
CA SER A 827 18.22 9.04 -33.71
C SER A 827 17.17 7.93 -33.70
N ILE A 828 16.21 8.03 -32.80
CA ILE A 828 15.11 7.07 -32.70
C ILE A 828 13.97 7.59 -33.55
N ASP A 829 13.48 6.77 -34.46
CA ASP A 829 12.26 7.10 -35.20
C ASP A 829 11.07 6.96 -34.23
N PRO A 830 10.43 8.06 -33.79
CA PRO A 830 9.33 7.94 -32.84
C PRO A 830 8.13 7.23 -33.45
N THR A 831 8.02 7.19 -34.80
CA THR A 831 6.89 6.57 -35.49
C THR A 831 6.96 5.06 -35.40
N ARG A 832 8.14 4.49 -35.15
CA ARG A 832 8.35 3.05 -35.06
C ARG A 832 8.35 2.59 -33.62
N THR A 833 7.45 1.69 -33.30
CA THR A 833 7.32 1.06 -31.97
C THR A 833 7.58 -0.42 -32.12
N GLU A 834 8.63 -0.91 -31.49
CA GLU A 834 8.94 -2.34 -31.43
C GLU A 834 8.09 -3.03 -30.37
N PHE A 835 7.60 -4.21 -30.72
CA PHE A 835 6.81 -5.07 -29.85
C PHE A 835 7.40 -6.48 -29.83
N LEU A 836 7.21 -7.13 -28.69
CA LEU A 836 7.56 -8.53 -28.47
C LEU A 836 6.29 -9.33 -28.23
N LEU A 837 6.02 -10.31 -29.08
CA LEU A 837 4.91 -11.24 -28.94
C LEU A 837 5.43 -12.60 -28.47
N ARG A 838 4.88 -13.07 -27.34
CA ARG A 838 5.17 -14.39 -26.78
C ARG A 838 3.96 -15.29 -26.94
N ILE A 839 4.13 -16.42 -27.61
CA ILE A 839 3.05 -17.35 -27.92
C ILE A 839 3.43 -18.73 -27.38
N PRO A 840 2.63 -19.32 -26.49
CA PRO A 840 2.84 -20.70 -26.06
C PRO A 840 2.78 -21.66 -27.25
N LYS A 841 3.59 -22.71 -27.26
CA LYS A 841 3.66 -23.68 -28.37
C LYS A 841 2.31 -24.31 -28.73
N GLN A 842 1.47 -24.53 -27.72
CA GLN A 842 0.12 -25.07 -27.89
C GLN A 842 -0.85 -24.09 -28.57
N GLN A 843 -0.43 -22.84 -28.77
CA GLN A 843 -1.28 -21.78 -29.32
C GLN A 843 -0.79 -21.26 -30.67
N PHE A 844 0.06 -22.02 -31.37
CA PHE A 844 0.38 -21.71 -32.76
C PHE A 844 -0.84 -21.75 -33.68
N GLY A 845 -0.77 -21.02 -34.79
CA GLY A 845 -1.86 -20.92 -35.76
C GLY A 845 -1.94 -19.55 -36.42
N GLU A 846 -3.07 -19.30 -37.10
CA GLU A 846 -3.37 -18.03 -37.75
C GLU A 846 -3.93 -17.01 -36.74
N TYR A 847 -3.34 -15.82 -36.72
CA TYR A 847 -3.76 -14.72 -35.85
C TYR A 847 -4.14 -13.49 -36.65
N GLU A 848 -5.08 -12.74 -36.12
CA GLU A 848 -5.48 -11.43 -36.63
C GLU A 848 -4.99 -10.34 -35.68
N PRO A 849 -4.05 -9.48 -36.10
CA PRO A 849 -3.54 -8.39 -35.28
C PRO A 849 -4.48 -7.19 -35.31
N TYR A 850 -4.62 -6.56 -34.16
CA TYR A 850 -5.36 -5.34 -33.93
C TYR A 850 -4.48 -4.37 -33.16
N LEU A 851 -4.42 -3.13 -33.60
CA LEU A 851 -3.86 -2.05 -32.82
C LEU A 851 -5.02 -1.27 -32.20
N ILE A 852 -5.09 -1.23 -30.88
CA ILE A 852 -6.16 -0.61 -30.09
C ILE A 852 -5.62 0.59 -29.31
N ASN A 853 -6.53 1.45 -28.84
CA ASN A 853 -6.24 2.70 -28.13
C ASN A 853 -5.46 3.73 -28.96
N VAL A 854 -5.74 3.80 -30.27
CA VAL A 854 -5.09 4.76 -31.16
C VAL A 854 -5.91 6.06 -31.19
N ASP A 855 -5.32 7.16 -30.73
CA ASP A 855 -5.93 8.48 -30.87
C ASP A 855 -5.74 9.02 -32.28
N ALA A 856 -6.78 8.94 -33.11
CA ALA A 856 -6.76 9.43 -34.49
C ALA A 856 -6.46 10.93 -34.63
N LYS A 857 -6.53 11.72 -33.54
CA LYS A 857 -6.09 13.14 -33.56
C LYS A 857 -4.57 13.27 -33.58
N ILE A 858 -3.86 12.31 -32.98
CA ILE A 858 -2.41 12.31 -32.83
C ILE A 858 -1.74 11.60 -34.02
N TYR A 859 -2.33 10.51 -34.48
CA TYR A 859 -1.74 9.65 -35.51
C TYR A 859 -2.44 9.75 -36.85
N ASP A 860 -1.65 9.70 -37.92
CA ASP A 860 -2.17 9.40 -39.25
C ASP A 860 -2.43 7.89 -39.35
N THR A 861 -3.60 7.50 -38.85
CA THR A 861 -4.07 6.10 -38.85
C THR A 861 -4.15 5.50 -40.26
N ASN A 862 -4.20 6.32 -41.32
CA ASN A 862 -4.23 5.84 -42.70
C ASN A 862 -2.89 5.23 -43.15
N ARG A 863 -1.80 5.57 -42.47
CA ARG A 863 -0.44 5.14 -42.79
C ARG A 863 0.15 4.19 -41.74
N ALA A 864 -0.67 3.73 -40.80
CA ALA A 864 -0.28 2.73 -39.82
C ALA A 864 0.11 1.42 -40.53
N SER A 865 1.27 0.85 -40.20
CA SER A 865 1.76 -0.39 -40.81
C SER A 865 2.45 -1.29 -39.78
N LEU A 866 2.41 -2.59 -40.02
CA LEU A 866 2.92 -3.65 -39.13
C LEU A 866 3.98 -4.46 -39.88
N PHE A 867 5.19 -4.56 -39.33
CA PHE A 867 6.34 -5.21 -39.98
C PHE A 867 6.91 -6.32 -39.09
N PHE A 868 7.03 -7.52 -39.63
CA PHE A 868 7.75 -8.64 -38.99
C PHE A 868 9.14 -8.77 -39.64
N ASP A 869 10.13 -9.21 -38.87
CA ASP A 869 11.54 -9.25 -39.27
C ASP A 869 11.77 -9.63 -40.76
N ASN A 870 12.23 -8.63 -41.53
CA ASN A 870 12.74 -8.64 -42.91
C ASN A 870 11.88 -9.14 -44.10
N ASN A 871 10.57 -9.38 -43.97
CA ASN A 871 9.72 -9.71 -45.12
C ASN A 871 8.53 -8.76 -45.33
N THR A 872 8.04 -8.76 -46.58
CA THR A 872 7.16 -7.77 -47.22
C THR A 872 6.06 -7.22 -46.32
N PRO A 873 5.81 -5.88 -46.36
CA PRO A 873 4.74 -5.24 -45.62
C PRO A 873 3.42 -5.99 -45.85
N SER A 874 2.71 -6.36 -44.78
CA SER A 874 1.32 -6.77 -44.94
C SER A 874 0.58 -5.60 -45.57
N GLN A 875 -0.12 -5.86 -46.68
CA GLN A 875 -0.77 -4.79 -47.43
C GLN A 875 -1.91 -4.21 -46.57
N ASN A 876 -2.08 -2.89 -46.67
CA ASN A 876 -3.07 -2.14 -45.91
C ASN A 876 -4.50 -2.58 -46.29
N ILE A 877 -5.10 -3.53 -45.58
CA ILE A 877 -6.54 -3.81 -45.72
C ILE A 877 -7.28 -3.24 -44.52
N ARG A 878 -7.76 -2.01 -44.73
CA ARG A 878 -8.57 -1.22 -43.80
C ARG A 878 -10.03 -1.67 -43.87
N ILE A 879 -10.61 -2.12 -42.76
CA ILE A 879 -12.03 -2.51 -42.72
C ILE A 879 -12.89 -1.44 -42.00
N GLY A 880 -12.28 -0.45 -41.33
CA GLY A 880 -12.96 0.72 -40.76
C GLY A 880 -12.14 1.37 -39.64
N VAL A 881 -12.25 2.70 -39.46
CA VAL A 881 -11.76 3.39 -38.25
C VAL A 881 -13.01 3.81 -37.47
N ASP A 882 -13.60 2.85 -36.78
CA ASP A 882 -14.55 3.13 -35.72
C ASP A 882 -13.80 2.98 -34.40
N ASP A 883 -13.88 3.99 -33.54
CA ASP A 883 -13.42 3.96 -32.14
C ASP A 883 -11.93 3.61 -31.89
N GLY A 884 -11.01 4.05 -32.78
CA GLY A 884 -9.57 4.00 -32.50
C GLY A 884 -8.94 2.60 -32.56
N ILE A 885 -9.54 1.71 -33.37
CA ILE A 885 -9.03 0.36 -33.66
C ILE A 885 -8.51 0.31 -35.10
N ILE A 886 -7.35 -0.33 -35.31
CA ILE A 886 -6.80 -0.64 -36.63
C ILE A 886 -6.61 -2.16 -36.73
N ARG A 887 -7.25 -2.81 -37.70
CA ARG A 887 -7.12 -4.24 -37.98
C ARG A 887 -6.08 -4.47 -39.07
N PHE A 888 -5.24 -5.49 -38.93
CA PHE A 888 -4.24 -5.90 -39.92
C PHE A 888 -4.58 -7.26 -40.52
N ASP A 889 -3.89 -7.62 -41.61
CA ASP A 889 -4.02 -8.93 -42.25
C ASP A 889 -3.67 -10.09 -41.32
N ARG A 890 -4.21 -11.26 -41.66
CA ARG A 890 -3.98 -12.51 -40.94
C ARG A 890 -2.52 -12.93 -41.06
N LEU A 891 -1.97 -13.48 -39.97
CA LEU A 891 -0.58 -13.87 -39.87
C LEU A 891 -0.43 -15.28 -39.30
N PRO A 892 0.26 -16.19 -39.99
CA PRO A 892 0.67 -17.47 -39.44
C PRO A 892 1.75 -17.26 -38.38
N LEU A 893 1.48 -17.64 -37.14
CA LEU A 893 2.44 -17.61 -36.04
C LEU A 893 2.77 -19.03 -35.61
N ASN A 894 3.79 -19.61 -36.27
CA ASN A 894 4.18 -21.03 -36.15
C ASN A 894 5.64 -21.22 -35.70
N ARG A 895 6.26 -20.23 -35.04
CA ARG A 895 7.69 -20.28 -34.65
C ARG A 895 7.84 -20.36 -33.14
N GLU A 896 8.87 -21.11 -32.69
CA GLU A 896 9.15 -21.32 -31.26
C GLU A 896 9.81 -20.13 -30.55
N GLU A 897 10.22 -19.10 -31.29
CA GLU A 897 10.94 -17.95 -30.75
C GLU A 897 10.00 -16.75 -30.54
N ASP A 898 10.32 -15.91 -29.54
CA ASP A 898 9.62 -14.64 -29.31
C ASP A 898 9.59 -13.82 -30.62
N VAL A 899 8.38 -13.49 -31.10
CA VAL A 899 8.20 -12.81 -32.38
C VAL A 899 8.35 -11.31 -32.17
N LYS A 900 9.42 -10.74 -32.75
CA LYS A 900 9.62 -9.29 -32.80
C LYS A 900 8.94 -8.72 -34.03
N PHE A 901 8.29 -7.59 -33.84
CA PHE A 901 7.67 -6.85 -34.92
C PHE A 901 7.64 -5.36 -34.60
N THR A 902 7.55 -4.55 -35.64
CA THR A 902 7.51 -3.09 -35.54
C THR A 902 6.17 -2.59 -36.03
N VAL A 903 5.50 -1.76 -35.25
CA VAL A 903 4.37 -0.96 -35.72
C VAL A 903 4.91 0.41 -36.09
N THR A 904 4.67 0.85 -37.32
CA THR A 904 4.89 2.23 -37.73
C THR A 904 3.57 3.00 -37.63
N LEU A 905 3.53 4.01 -36.77
CA LEU A 905 2.42 4.94 -36.57
C LEU A 905 2.91 6.36 -36.86
N PRO A 906 2.71 6.87 -38.08
CA PRO A 906 3.09 8.23 -38.41
C PRO A 906 2.29 9.24 -37.57
N PHE A 907 2.97 10.27 -37.06
CA PHE A 907 2.34 11.34 -36.31
C PHE A 907 2.02 12.53 -37.19
N ASN A 908 1.01 13.29 -36.78
CA ASN A 908 0.86 14.65 -37.25
C ASN A 908 1.91 15.54 -36.56
N ASN A 909 2.78 16.17 -37.35
CA ASN A 909 3.76 17.13 -36.85
C ASN A 909 3.02 18.39 -36.33
N ILE A 910 3.03 18.62 -35.01
CA ILE A 910 2.20 19.66 -34.36
C ILE A 910 2.70 21.10 -34.61
N VAL A 911 3.78 21.24 -35.36
CA VAL A 911 4.39 22.51 -35.77
C VAL A 911 4.48 22.68 -37.29
N SER A 912 3.88 21.77 -38.07
CA SER A 912 3.92 21.81 -39.54
C SER A 912 3.18 23.00 -40.15
N HIS A 913 2.11 23.48 -39.51
CA HIS A 913 1.27 24.60 -39.98
C HIS A 913 1.56 25.94 -39.30
N VAL A 914 2.66 26.04 -38.55
CA VAL A 914 3.04 27.24 -37.82
C VAL A 914 4.25 27.86 -38.49
N ASP A 915 4.15 29.12 -38.88
CA ASP A 915 5.29 29.88 -39.41
C ASP A 915 6.27 30.26 -38.29
N TRP A 916 7.54 30.42 -38.66
CA TRP A 916 8.54 30.98 -37.74
C TRP A 916 8.26 32.47 -37.54
N THR A 917 8.12 32.88 -36.28
CA THR A 917 8.06 34.29 -35.90
C THR A 917 9.46 34.74 -35.47
N ASN A 918 9.95 35.87 -35.97
CA ASN A 918 11.34 36.33 -35.78
C ASN A 918 11.40 37.83 -35.47
N SER A 919 12.45 38.26 -34.77
CA SER A 919 12.91 39.66 -34.72
C SER A 919 13.93 40.03 -35.83
N GLY A 920 14.39 39.06 -36.64
CA GLY A 920 15.31 39.23 -37.79
C GLY A 920 14.76 38.82 -39.18
N HIS A 921 15.63 38.67 -40.21
CA HIS A 921 15.24 38.36 -41.60
C HIS A 921 15.25 36.85 -41.90
N VAL A 922 14.09 36.27 -42.25
CA VAL A 922 14.01 34.91 -42.83
C VAL A 922 14.34 35.01 -44.32
N LEU A 923 15.47 34.46 -44.75
CA LEU A 923 15.96 34.62 -46.13
C LEU A 923 15.17 33.80 -47.15
N HIS A 924 14.70 32.61 -46.77
CA HIS A 924 13.88 31.73 -47.62
C HIS A 924 12.86 30.94 -46.77
N PRO A 925 11.56 31.29 -46.79
CA PRO A 925 10.52 30.49 -46.16
C PRO A 925 10.11 29.37 -47.12
N GLY A 926 10.90 28.30 -47.20
CA GLY A 926 10.49 27.05 -47.82
C GLY A 926 10.05 26.04 -46.76
N GLU A 927 8.99 25.26 -47.02
CA GLU A 927 8.50 24.23 -46.07
C GLU A 927 9.58 23.20 -45.66
N SER A 928 10.60 23.01 -46.50
CA SER A 928 11.63 21.98 -46.30
C SER A 928 13.00 22.49 -45.85
N LEU A 929 13.34 23.77 -46.04
CA LEU A 929 14.63 24.33 -45.63
C LEU A 929 14.46 25.80 -45.23
N VAL A 930 14.77 26.09 -43.98
CA VAL A 930 14.70 27.45 -43.42
C VAL A 930 16.13 27.92 -43.20
N THR A 931 16.56 28.96 -43.91
CA THR A 931 17.84 29.66 -43.68
C THR A 931 17.58 30.94 -42.92
N LEU A 932 18.30 31.13 -41.83
CA LEU A 932 17.99 32.13 -40.83
C LEU A 932 19.22 32.95 -40.52
N ASP A 933 19.08 34.27 -40.66
CA ASP A 933 20.10 35.26 -40.36
C ASP A 933 19.69 35.99 -39.07
N ILE A 934 20.37 35.68 -37.96
CA ILE A 934 20.03 36.21 -36.64
C ILE A 934 21.04 37.31 -36.28
N ASN A 935 20.55 38.55 -36.21
CA ASN A 935 21.29 39.67 -35.63
C ASN A 935 20.98 39.71 -34.13
N THR A 936 21.84 39.12 -33.32
CA THR A 936 21.68 39.11 -31.86
C THR A 936 22.20 40.44 -31.28
N VAL A 937 21.31 41.30 -30.79
CA VAL A 937 21.72 42.47 -30.00
C VAL A 937 21.97 42.01 -28.56
N ALA A 938 23.18 42.24 -28.05
CA ALA A 938 23.55 41.86 -26.69
C ALA A 938 22.58 42.49 -25.66
N GLY A 939 21.86 41.65 -24.91
CA GLY A 939 20.91 42.07 -23.87
C GLY A 939 19.42 41.89 -24.21
N ASP A 940 19.08 41.59 -25.47
CA ASP A 940 17.68 41.33 -25.86
C ASP A 940 17.32 39.84 -25.71
N SER A 941 16.69 39.48 -24.58
CA SER A 941 16.16 38.13 -24.35
C SER A 941 14.92 37.81 -25.18
N SER A 942 14.31 38.82 -25.82
CA SER A 942 13.17 38.67 -26.72
C SER A 942 13.57 38.43 -28.18
N GLY A 943 14.87 38.58 -28.49
CA GLY A 943 15.42 38.29 -29.81
C GLY A 943 15.35 36.81 -30.19
N GLY A 944 15.54 36.49 -31.47
CA GLY A 944 15.62 35.11 -31.96
C GLY A 944 14.32 34.55 -32.55
N LEU A 945 14.36 33.26 -32.87
CA LEU A 945 13.33 32.59 -33.65
C LEU A 945 12.35 31.82 -32.78
N ILE A 946 11.11 32.27 -32.77
CA ILE A 946 10.05 31.66 -32.00
C ILE A 946 9.16 30.85 -32.92
N LYS A 947 8.93 29.58 -32.56
CA LYS A 947 7.91 28.74 -33.18
C LYS A 947 6.92 28.27 -32.12
N GLN A 948 5.67 28.69 -32.27
CA GLN A 948 4.59 28.29 -31.36
C GLN A 948 4.28 26.80 -31.54
N ILE A 949 4.04 26.09 -30.45
CA ILE A 949 3.69 24.67 -30.47
C ILE A 949 2.19 24.55 -30.27
N SER A 950 1.46 24.28 -31.36
CA SER A 950 0.01 24.03 -31.29
C SER A 950 -0.26 22.67 -30.59
N ASN A 951 -1.35 22.56 -29.82
CA ASN A 951 -1.73 21.35 -29.08
C ASN A 951 -0.67 20.86 -28.06
N TRP A 952 -0.05 21.81 -27.35
CA TRP A 952 0.78 21.52 -26.18
C TRP A 952 -0.09 21.09 -25.00
N ASN A 953 0.01 19.82 -24.61
CA ASN A 953 -0.80 19.18 -23.58
C ASN A 953 0.06 18.97 -22.33
N ALA A 954 -0.48 19.26 -21.16
CA ALA A 954 0.15 18.94 -19.89
C ALA A 954 0.46 17.44 -19.74
N ASP A 955 1.50 17.13 -18.95
CA ASP A 955 1.94 15.76 -18.65
C ASP A 955 2.10 14.85 -19.90
N THR A 956 2.50 15.45 -21.02
CA THR A 956 2.75 14.78 -22.28
C THR A 956 4.23 14.85 -22.60
N GLN A 957 4.81 13.72 -22.98
CA GLN A 957 6.19 13.69 -23.46
C GLN A 957 6.19 14.02 -24.95
N TYR A 958 7.18 14.76 -25.42
CA TYR A 958 7.36 15.16 -26.80
C TYR A 958 8.76 14.75 -27.28
N VAL A 959 8.83 14.35 -28.55
CA VAL A 959 10.09 14.21 -29.29
C VAL A 959 10.22 15.41 -30.20
N ILE A 960 11.31 16.14 -30.04
CA ILE A 960 11.68 17.26 -30.91
C ILE A 960 12.82 16.77 -31.78
N THR A 961 12.69 16.90 -33.09
CA THR A 961 13.73 16.50 -34.03
C THR A 961 13.83 17.47 -35.19
N PHE A 962 15.05 17.78 -35.61
CA PHE A 962 15.32 18.56 -36.81
C PHE A 962 16.77 18.39 -37.25
N ASP A 963 17.03 18.55 -38.54
CA ASP A 963 18.40 18.66 -39.02
C ASP A 963 18.82 20.12 -38.97
N TYR A 964 20.08 20.37 -38.63
CA TYR A 964 20.63 21.71 -38.54
C TYR A 964 22.06 21.81 -39.09
N LEU A 965 22.41 23.00 -39.56
CA LEU A 965 23.77 23.40 -39.97
C LEU A 965 24.01 24.83 -39.50
N THR A 966 25.00 25.03 -38.63
CA THR A 966 25.30 26.35 -38.04
C THR A 966 26.53 27.03 -38.63
N PHE A 967 27.21 26.40 -39.59
CA PHE A 967 28.49 26.87 -40.15
C PHE A 967 29.59 27.14 -39.10
N GLY A 968 29.52 26.48 -37.94
CA GLY A 968 30.44 26.69 -36.81
C GLY A 968 30.01 27.78 -35.82
N HIS A 969 28.91 28.50 -36.06
CA HIS A 969 28.31 29.42 -35.09
C HIS A 969 27.58 28.68 -33.97
N ARG A 970 27.46 29.32 -32.82
CA ARG A 970 26.77 28.76 -31.65
C ARG A 970 25.33 29.25 -31.61
N PHE A 971 24.40 28.32 -31.40
CA PHE A 971 22.99 28.63 -31.22
C PHE A 971 22.46 28.01 -29.93
N SER A 972 21.51 28.64 -29.27
CA SER A 972 20.81 28.11 -28.10
C SER A 972 19.33 27.87 -28.43
N VAL A 973 18.88 26.64 -28.27
CA VAL A 973 17.49 26.21 -28.41
C VAL A 973 16.87 26.15 -27.04
N LYS A 974 15.84 26.96 -26.80
CA LYS A 974 15.10 27.03 -25.55
C LYS A 974 13.65 26.66 -25.77
N ILE A 975 13.03 26.05 -24.77
CA ILE A 975 11.59 25.77 -24.79
C ILE A 975 10.97 26.41 -23.57
N PHE A 976 9.88 27.11 -23.80
CA PHE A 976 9.14 27.83 -22.80
C PHE A 976 7.77 27.20 -22.62
N GLU A 977 7.34 27.08 -21.38
CA GLU A 977 5.99 26.63 -21.04
C GLU A 977 5.22 27.75 -20.35
N LYS A 978 3.96 27.91 -20.73
CA LYS A 978 3.00 28.78 -20.03
C LYS A 978 2.18 27.95 -19.05
N GLN A 979 2.28 28.27 -17.75
CA GLN A 979 1.53 27.61 -16.68
C GLN A 979 0.25 28.39 -16.33
N TYR A 980 -0.78 27.67 -15.88
CA TYR A 980 -2.12 28.23 -15.60
C TYR A 980 -2.16 29.33 -14.51
N ASP A 981 -1.20 29.36 -13.57
CA ASP A 981 -1.25 30.27 -12.41
C ASP A 981 -0.64 31.67 -12.65
N ASP A 982 0.01 31.93 -13.79
CA ASP A 982 0.70 33.20 -14.08
C ASP A 982 -0.19 34.30 -14.67
N ILE A 983 -1.48 34.34 -14.29
CA ILE A 983 -2.44 35.35 -14.78
C ILE A 983 -2.07 36.78 -14.33
N LYS A 984 -1.14 36.94 -13.36
CA LYS A 984 -0.67 38.25 -12.87
C LYS A 984 0.67 38.73 -13.45
N ALA A 985 1.36 37.93 -14.27
CA ALA A 985 2.59 38.35 -14.95
C ALA A 985 2.28 38.57 -16.44
N GLN A 986 1.95 39.82 -16.80
CA GLN A 986 1.73 40.22 -18.20
C GLN A 986 3.02 40.34 -19.03
N GLU A 987 4.17 39.98 -18.48
CA GLU A 987 5.42 39.90 -19.24
C GLU A 987 5.68 38.46 -19.68
N VAL A 988 6.16 38.31 -20.92
CA VAL A 988 6.41 37.08 -21.71
C VAL A 988 7.46 36.14 -21.08
N ALA A 989 7.75 36.27 -19.78
CA ALA A 989 8.68 35.45 -19.03
C ALA A 989 8.08 34.05 -18.74
N GLY A 990 7.91 33.23 -19.78
CA GLY A 990 7.73 31.80 -19.61
C GLY A 990 8.93 31.23 -18.87
N ASN A 991 8.71 30.23 -18.01
CA ASN A 991 9.82 29.52 -17.40
C ASN A 991 10.55 28.72 -18.50
N THR A 992 11.84 28.98 -18.68
CA THR A 992 12.68 28.17 -19.57
C THR A 992 12.70 26.74 -19.03
N PHE A 993 12.04 25.84 -19.74
CA PHE A 993 11.87 24.45 -19.35
C PHE A 993 13.00 23.56 -19.86
N PHE A 994 13.55 23.90 -21.03
CA PHE A 994 14.63 23.16 -21.68
C PHE A 994 15.58 24.15 -22.36
N THR A 995 16.89 23.86 -22.37
CA THR A 995 17.90 24.64 -23.08
C THR A 995 18.96 23.70 -23.65
N LYS A 996 19.32 23.88 -24.93
CA LYS A 996 20.39 23.15 -25.60
C LYS A 996 21.21 24.06 -26.50
N ASN A 997 22.53 23.96 -26.42
CA ASN A 997 23.42 24.63 -27.37
C ASN A 997 23.67 23.73 -28.60
N LEU A 998 23.68 24.33 -29.79
CA LEU A 998 23.88 23.70 -31.09
C LEU A 998 25.07 24.34 -31.77
N THR A 999 25.98 23.49 -32.25
CA THR A 999 27.15 23.92 -33.03
C THR A 999 27.51 22.80 -34.01
N SER A 1000 27.63 23.13 -35.29
CA SER A 1000 28.05 22.20 -36.33
C SER A 1000 28.57 22.86 -37.61
N ARG A 1001 29.56 22.20 -38.22
CA ARG A 1001 30.10 22.52 -39.55
C ARG A 1001 29.49 21.69 -40.68
N ASN A 1002 28.78 20.61 -40.33
CA ASN A 1002 28.11 19.71 -41.26
C ASN A 1002 26.64 19.58 -40.85
N TRP A 1003 25.81 19.01 -41.71
CA TRP A 1003 24.44 18.67 -41.32
C TRP A 1003 24.46 17.67 -40.16
N GLN A 1004 23.75 17.99 -39.10
CA GLN A 1004 23.53 17.11 -37.96
C GLN A 1004 22.06 17.04 -37.60
N THR A 1005 21.61 15.92 -37.05
CA THR A 1005 20.24 15.76 -36.54
C THR A 1005 20.22 16.00 -35.04
N HIS A 1006 19.48 17.01 -34.62
CA HIS A 1006 19.13 17.21 -33.22
C HIS A 1006 17.89 16.37 -32.90
N GLN A 1007 17.92 15.67 -31.77
CA GLN A 1007 16.75 15.00 -31.21
C GLN A 1007 16.78 15.09 -29.68
N SER A 1008 15.67 15.55 -29.10
CA SER A 1008 15.50 15.66 -27.66
C SER A 1008 14.12 15.21 -27.18
N PHE A 1009 14.07 14.74 -25.94
CA PHE A 1009 12.86 14.23 -25.30
C PHE A 1009 12.49 15.09 -24.10
N ILE A 1010 11.31 15.71 -24.15
CA ILE A 1010 10.86 16.62 -23.10
C ILE A 1010 9.49 16.21 -22.58
N THR A 1011 9.23 16.41 -21.29
CA THR A 1011 7.92 16.13 -20.69
C THR A 1011 7.31 17.43 -20.19
N SER A 1012 6.21 17.86 -20.77
CA SER A 1012 5.55 19.10 -20.39
C SER A 1012 5.15 19.11 -18.90
N GLY A 1013 5.14 20.28 -18.26
CA GLY A 1013 4.67 20.43 -16.89
C GLY A 1013 3.19 20.02 -16.70
N GLN A 1014 2.83 19.59 -15.48
CA GLN A 1014 1.46 19.16 -15.13
C GLN A 1014 0.40 20.27 -15.28
N LYS A 1015 0.81 21.54 -15.27
CA LYS A 1015 -0.06 22.73 -15.42
C LYS A 1015 0.15 23.46 -16.74
N SER A 1016 0.86 22.84 -17.69
CA SER A 1016 1.23 23.47 -18.95
C SER A 1016 0.02 23.63 -19.86
N THR A 1017 -0.14 24.80 -20.47
CA THR A 1017 -1.28 25.13 -21.33
C THR A 1017 -0.87 25.45 -22.77
N SER A 1018 0.33 25.99 -22.94
CA SER A 1018 0.94 26.27 -24.24
C SER A 1018 2.45 26.22 -24.11
N GLY A 1019 3.14 25.95 -25.21
CA GLY A 1019 4.60 26.00 -25.26
C GLY A 1019 5.08 26.62 -26.56
N PHE A 1020 6.29 27.17 -26.54
CA PHE A 1020 6.99 27.61 -27.75
C PHE A 1020 8.46 27.26 -27.67
N ILE A 1021 9.07 27.05 -28.83
CA ILE A 1021 10.51 26.87 -28.97
C ILE A 1021 11.13 28.19 -29.45
N GLN A 1022 12.26 28.56 -28.88
CA GLN A 1022 13.05 29.73 -29.24
C GLN A 1022 14.45 29.27 -29.68
N ILE A 1023 14.96 29.76 -30.81
CA ILE A 1023 16.35 29.54 -31.24
C ILE A 1023 17.07 30.89 -31.28
N LEU A 1024 18.15 31.00 -30.52
CA LEU A 1024 18.94 32.21 -30.30
C LEU A 1024 20.35 32.01 -30.86
N GLY A 1025 20.93 33.01 -31.54
CA GLY A 1025 22.37 33.04 -31.79
C GLY A 1025 23.15 33.33 -30.50
N ASP A 1026 24.44 32.99 -30.45
CA ASP A 1026 25.31 33.45 -29.37
C ASP A 1026 25.47 34.97 -29.47
N PRO A 1027 25.21 35.76 -28.41
CA PRO A 1027 25.35 37.22 -28.45
C PRO A 1027 26.76 37.72 -28.79
N GLU A 1028 27.78 36.88 -28.73
CA GLU A 1028 29.14 37.23 -29.17
C GLU A 1028 29.29 37.25 -30.71
N ASP A 1029 28.43 36.54 -31.43
CA ASP A 1029 28.42 36.56 -32.88
C ASP A 1029 27.54 37.72 -33.37
N GLN A 1030 28.15 38.73 -34.00
CA GLN A 1030 27.40 39.87 -34.59
C GLN A 1030 26.42 39.43 -35.68
N LYS A 1031 26.69 38.29 -36.32
CA LYS A 1031 25.88 37.70 -37.37
C LYS A 1031 26.05 36.18 -37.35
N SER A 1032 24.99 35.44 -37.01
CA SER A 1032 25.00 33.98 -37.02
C SER A 1032 23.98 33.44 -38.02
N VAL A 1033 24.40 32.47 -38.83
CA VAL A 1033 23.50 31.79 -39.78
C VAL A 1033 23.24 30.35 -39.34
N ILE A 1034 21.97 29.97 -39.24
CA ILE A 1034 21.54 28.58 -39.06
C ILE A 1034 20.61 28.16 -40.19
N GLN A 1035 20.83 26.96 -40.69
CA GLN A 1035 19.91 26.27 -41.59
C GLN A 1035 19.22 25.14 -40.82
N ILE A 1036 17.90 25.06 -40.93
CA ILE A 1036 17.08 24.02 -40.29
C ILE A 1036 16.19 23.36 -41.34
N ARG A 1037 16.09 22.03 -41.31
CA ARG A 1037 15.13 21.26 -42.11
C ARG A 1037 14.53 20.12 -41.30
N ASN A 1038 13.46 19.52 -41.82
CA ASN A 1038 12.79 18.37 -41.20
C ASN A 1038 12.35 18.64 -39.75
N PHE A 1039 11.94 19.88 -39.44
CA PHE A 1039 11.56 20.28 -38.09
C PHE A 1039 10.25 19.65 -37.67
N SER A 1040 10.30 18.81 -36.65
CA SER A 1040 9.16 18.05 -36.17
C SER A 1040 9.10 18.03 -34.65
N ILE A 1041 7.90 18.28 -34.14
CA ILE A 1041 7.56 18.04 -32.74
C ILE A 1041 6.40 17.05 -32.73
N VAL A 1042 6.62 15.90 -32.09
CA VAL A 1042 5.60 14.85 -32.02
C VAL A 1042 5.36 14.45 -30.57
N PRO A 1043 4.11 14.36 -30.12
CA PRO A 1043 3.82 13.83 -28.80
C PRO A 1043 4.16 12.33 -28.77
N VAL A 1044 4.91 11.90 -27.75
CA VAL A 1044 5.09 10.49 -27.42
C VAL A 1044 3.76 9.98 -26.84
N PRO A 1045 3.09 9.06 -27.53
CA PRO A 1045 1.74 8.66 -27.21
C PRO A 1045 1.66 7.77 -25.97
N LYS A 1046 0.47 7.74 -25.37
CA LYS A 1046 0.12 6.84 -24.26
C LYS A 1046 -0.15 5.43 -24.83
N ASN A 1047 0.88 4.57 -24.84
CA ASN A 1047 0.82 3.11 -24.95
C ASN A 1047 -0.11 2.54 -26.06
N PRO A 1048 0.28 2.59 -27.35
CA PRO A 1048 -0.37 1.74 -28.35
C PRO A 1048 -0.31 0.28 -27.90
N THR A 1049 -1.46 -0.41 -27.92
CA THR A 1049 -1.56 -1.82 -27.55
C THR A 1049 -1.85 -2.63 -28.80
N VAL A 1050 -1.03 -3.65 -29.06
CA VAL A 1050 -1.28 -4.58 -30.17
C VAL A 1050 -1.84 -5.88 -29.60
N LEU A 1051 -3.03 -6.25 -30.05
CA LEU A 1051 -3.73 -7.47 -29.67
C LEU A 1051 -3.77 -8.43 -30.86
N PHE A 1052 -3.37 -9.68 -30.65
CA PHE A 1052 -3.45 -10.75 -31.63
C PHE A 1052 -4.60 -11.69 -31.27
N LYS A 1053 -5.63 -11.76 -32.10
CA LYS A 1053 -6.79 -12.67 -31.92
C LYS A 1053 -6.61 -13.91 -32.78
N LYS A 1054 -6.58 -15.10 -32.18
CA LYS A 1054 -6.46 -16.36 -32.90
C LYS A 1054 -7.71 -16.62 -33.74
N ILE A 1055 -7.53 -17.03 -34.98
CA ILE A 1055 -8.60 -17.38 -35.90
C ILE A 1055 -8.94 -18.86 -35.67
N LYS A 1056 -10.21 -19.13 -35.40
CA LYS A 1056 -10.68 -20.52 -35.25
C LYS A 1056 -10.68 -21.20 -36.62
N SER A 1057 -10.20 -22.44 -36.69
CA SER A 1057 -10.32 -23.28 -37.87
C SER A 1057 -11.81 -23.48 -38.19
N GLN A 1058 -12.25 -23.05 -39.38
CA GLN A 1058 -13.66 -23.06 -39.81
C GLN A 1058 -14.33 -24.45 -39.77
N SER A 1059 -13.57 -25.53 -39.63
CA SER A 1059 -14.07 -26.91 -39.62
C SER A 1059 -14.83 -27.33 -38.35
N ARG A 1060 -14.87 -26.50 -37.31
CA ARG A 1060 -15.70 -26.70 -36.10
C ARG A 1060 -16.27 -25.39 -35.58
N GLU A 1061 -17.03 -24.68 -36.40
CA GLU A 1061 -18.04 -23.80 -35.83
C GLU A 1061 -18.95 -24.67 -34.95
N ARG A 1062 -18.75 -24.60 -33.63
CA ARG A 1062 -19.65 -25.20 -32.66
C ARG A 1062 -21.06 -24.85 -33.13
N SER A 1063 -21.87 -25.88 -33.35
CA SER A 1063 -23.25 -25.66 -33.74
C SER A 1063 -23.84 -24.64 -32.77
N SER A 1064 -24.61 -23.68 -33.29
CA SER A 1064 -25.25 -22.60 -32.55
C SER A 1064 -26.15 -23.07 -31.38
N ASN A 1065 -26.25 -24.37 -31.17
CA ASN A 1065 -26.90 -25.05 -30.05
C ASN A 1065 -25.99 -25.30 -28.83
N ASP A 1066 -24.71 -24.90 -28.83
CA ASP A 1066 -23.84 -25.00 -27.65
C ASP A 1066 -24.18 -23.86 -26.65
N THR A 1067 -25.42 -23.87 -26.16
CA THR A 1067 -25.94 -22.89 -25.20
C THR A 1067 -25.29 -23.10 -23.85
N ALA A 1068 -24.77 -22.01 -23.25
CA ALA A 1068 -24.28 -22.05 -21.87
C ALA A 1068 -25.34 -22.66 -20.94
N PRO A 1069 -24.96 -23.55 -19.99
CA PRO A 1069 -25.94 -24.22 -19.14
C PRO A 1069 -26.70 -23.23 -18.26
N GLU A 1070 -27.92 -23.61 -17.90
CA GLU A 1070 -28.71 -22.85 -16.94
C GLU A 1070 -28.13 -23.01 -15.55
N ILE A 1071 -27.95 -21.89 -14.84
CA ILE A 1071 -27.40 -21.84 -13.49
C ILE A 1071 -28.47 -21.35 -12.53
N THR A 1072 -28.75 -22.12 -11.48
CA THR A 1072 -29.51 -21.66 -10.33
C THR A 1072 -28.62 -21.70 -9.11
N PHE A 1073 -28.46 -20.62 -8.35
CA PHE A 1073 -27.61 -20.64 -7.17
C PHE A 1073 -28.29 -20.04 -5.93
N ARG A 1074 -27.82 -20.47 -4.77
CA ARG A 1074 -28.21 -19.95 -3.45
C ARG A 1074 -26.99 -19.83 -2.56
N LYS A 1075 -26.86 -18.70 -1.87
CA LYS A 1075 -25.88 -18.52 -0.80
C LYS A 1075 -26.35 -19.24 0.47
N ILE A 1076 -25.52 -20.14 1.00
CA ILE A 1076 -25.72 -20.83 2.29
C ILE A 1076 -25.10 -19.98 3.41
N ASN A 1077 -23.90 -19.47 3.16
CA ASN A 1077 -23.19 -18.50 3.99
C ASN A 1077 -22.08 -17.81 3.18
N LEU A 1078 -21.31 -16.90 3.80
CA LEU A 1078 -20.24 -16.15 3.12
C LEU A 1078 -19.16 -17.03 2.46
N THR A 1079 -19.01 -18.28 2.92
CA THR A 1079 -17.99 -19.21 2.44
C THR A 1079 -18.55 -20.38 1.64
N LYS A 1080 -19.86 -20.41 1.35
CA LYS A 1080 -20.51 -21.57 0.77
C LYS A 1080 -21.77 -21.25 -0.05
N TYR A 1081 -21.83 -21.82 -1.26
CA TYR A 1081 -22.94 -21.69 -2.19
C TYR A 1081 -23.38 -23.07 -2.69
N GLU A 1082 -24.68 -23.19 -2.92
CA GLU A 1082 -25.30 -24.31 -3.62
C GLU A 1082 -25.63 -23.86 -5.04
N ILE A 1083 -25.25 -24.66 -6.03
CA ILE A 1083 -25.38 -24.33 -7.45
C ILE A 1083 -26.06 -25.52 -8.14
N SER A 1084 -27.20 -25.33 -8.78
CA SER A 1084 -27.78 -26.28 -9.71
C SER A 1084 -27.40 -25.89 -11.13
N VAL A 1085 -26.87 -26.85 -11.88
CA VAL A 1085 -26.52 -26.71 -13.29
C VAL A 1085 -27.47 -27.59 -14.09
N ARG A 1086 -28.08 -27.03 -15.14
CA ARG A 1086 -28.95 -27.77 -16.07
C ARG A 1086 -28.51 -27.58 -17.51
N ASN A 1087 -28.80 -28.59 -18.34
CA ASN A 1087 -28.49 -28.59 -19.78
C ASN A 1087 -26.98 -28.41 -20.09
N ALA A 1088 -26.09 -28.94 -19.23
CA ALA A 1088 -24.65 -28.93 -19.49
C ALA A 1088 -24.25 -30.02 -20.50
N ILE A 1089 -24.44 -29.75 -21.79
CA ILE A 1089 -24.16 -30.70 -22.88
C ILE A 1089 -22.66 -30.79 -23.17
N GLY A 1090 -21.95 -29.65 -23.17
CA GLY A 1090 -20.52 -29.56 -23.46
C GLY A 1090 -19.71 -28.91 -22.33
N PRO A 1091 -18.39 -28.72 -22.53
CA PRO A 1091 -17.54 -27.96 -21.63
C PRO A 1091 -18.00 -26.51 -21.46
N TYR A 1092 -17.98 -26.01 -20.24
CA TYR A 1092 -18.31 -24.61 -19.94
C TYR A 1092 -17.43 -24.06 -18.82
N THR A 1093 -17.29 -22.74 -18.75
CA THR A 1093 -16.57 -22.08 -17.65
C THR A 1093 -17.55 -21.54 -16.63
N LEU A 1094 -17.50 -22.03 -15.39
CA LEU A 1094 -18.23 -21.47 -14.26
C LEU A 1094 -17.40 -20.34 -13.63
N VAL A 1095 -17.98 -19.15 -13.50
CA VAL A 1095 -17.35 -17.97 -12.91
C VAL A 1095 -18.01 -17.62 -11.58
N PHE A 1096 -17.19 -17.20 -10.62
CA PHE A 1096 -17.59 -16.68 -9.33
C PHE A 1096 -16.87 -15.35 -9.05
N LEU A 1097 -17.64 -14.26 -8.97
CA LEU A 1097 -17.15 -12.88 -8.86
C LEU A 1097 -16.70 -12.50 -7.43
N GLU A 1098 -15.91 -13.36 -6.80
CA GLU A 1098 -15.10 -13.08 -5.61
C GLU A 1098 -13.61 -13.24 -5.91
N ALA A 1099 -12.78 -12.62 -5.08
CA ALA A 1099 -11.33 -12.67 -5.18
C ALA A 1099 -10.81 -14.11 -5.25
N TYR A 1100 -9.90 -14.31 -6.20
CA TYR A 1100 -9.34 -15.57 -6.57
C TYR A 1100 -8.57 -16.12 -5.38
N HIS A 1101 -8.89 -17.36 -5.02
CA HIS A 1101 -8.13 -18.05 -4.01
C HIS A 1101 -8.17 -19.56 -4.24
N ASN A 1102 -7.01 -20.21 -4.14
CA ASN A 1102 -6.87 -21.64 -4.34
C ASN A 1102 -7.75 -22.49 -3.40
N ASP A 1103 -8.14 -21.97 -2.23
CA ASP A 1103 -9.03 -22.70 -1.30
C ASP A 1103 -10.52 -22.68 -1.73
N TRP A 1104 -10.95 -21.85 -2.68
CA TRP A 1104 -12.28 -22.00 -3.28
C TRP A 1104 -12.34 -23.26 -4.14
N LYS A 1105 -13.28 -24.16 -3.84
CA LYS A 1105 -13.38 -25.47 -4.52
C LYS A 1105 -14.83 -25.83 -4.82
N LEU A 1106 -15.02 -26.58 -5.90
CA LEU A 1106 -16.30 -27.18 -6.29
C LEU A 1106 -16.38 -28.64 -5.86
N PHE A 1107 -17.53 -29.06 -5.35
CA PHE A 1107 -17.81 -30.43 -4.92
C PHE A 1107 -19.12 -30.93 -5.52
N ASP A 1108 -19.14 -32.16 -6.04
CA ASP A 1108 -20.39 -32.88 -6.33
C ASP A 1108 -20.92 -33.48 -5.01
N PRO A 1109 -22.09 -33.05 -4.52
CA PRO A 1109 -22.67 -33.58 -3.29
C PRO A 1109 -23.02 -35.08 -3.38
N LYS A 1110 -23.15 -35.66 -4.58
CA LYS A 1110 -23.43 -37.09 -4.78
C LYS A 1110 -22.16 -37.95 -4.93
N ARG A 1111 -20.99 -37.34 -5.15
CA ARG A 1111 -19.73 -38.06 -5.34
C ARG A 1111 -19.18 -38.58 -4.01
N LYS A 1112 -18.92 -39.89 -3.94
CA LYS A 1112 -18.25 -40.52 -2.77
C LYS A 1112 -16.73 -40.38 -2.92
N GLY A 1113 -16.04 -39.87 -1.90
CA GLY A 1113 -14.59 -39.81 -1.90
C GLY A 1113 -13.95 -41.17 -1.64
N LEU A 1114 -12.97 -41.54 -2.47
CA LEU A 1114 -12.20 -42.79 -2.38
C LEU A 1114 -10.91 -42.67 -1.55
N THR A 1115 -10.53 -41.45 -1.14
CA THR A 1115 -9.30 -41.21 -0.37
C THR A 1115 -9.39 -41.80 1.03
N PHE A 1116 -8.27 -42.23 1.60
CA PHE A 1116 -8.17 -42.76 2.97
C PHE A 1116 -8.82 -41.87 4.04
N PHE A 1117 -8.77 -40.54 3.89
CA PHE A 1117 -9.37 -39.58 4.84
C PHE A 1117 -10.89 -39.34 4.65
N SER A 1118 -11.50 -39.85 3.57
CA SER A 1118 -12.93 -39.65 3.25
C SER A 1118 -13.86 -40.25 4.32
N PRO A 1119 -13.66 -41.48 4.84
CA PRO A 1119 -14.47 -42.03 5.91
C PRO A 1119 -14.43 -41.18 7.19
N ILE A 1120 -13.24 -40.70 7.58
CA ILE A 1120 -13.06 -39.84 8.76
C ILE A 1120 -13.79 -38.52 8.58
N GLY A 1121 -13.60 -37.85 7.44
CA GLY A 1121 -14.30 -36.60 7.13
C GLY A 1121 -15.82 -36.73 7.16
N ARG A 1122 -16.36 -37.83 6.63
CA ARG A 1122 -17.80 -38.14 6.66
C ARG A 1122 -18.31 -38.42 8.07
N LEU A 1123 -17.54 -39.16 8.88
CA LEU A 1123 -17.89 -39.39 10.29
C LEU A 1123 -17.94 -38.07 11.06
N SER A 1124 -16.92 -37.22 10.91
CA SER A 1124 -16.89 -35.89 11.54
C SER A 1124 -18.04 -35.01 11.07
N ALA A 1125 -18.39 -35.03 9.78
CA ALA A 1125 -19.53 -34.30 9.23
C ALA A 1125 -20.87 -34.79 9.82
N ASN A 1126 -21.04 -36.10 9.97
CA ASN A 1126 -22.24 -36.68 10.57
C ASN A 1126 -22.38 -36.30 12.06
N ILE A 1127 -21.28 -36.29 12.81
CA ILE A 1127 -21.28 -35.86 14.21
C ILE A 1127 -21.58 -34.36 14.30
N ALA A 1128 -20.89 -33.53 13.51
CA ALA A 1128 -21.06 -32.09 13.52
C ALA A 1128 -22.47 -31.66 13.08
N SER A 1129 -23.02 -32.27 12.03
CA SER A 1129 -24.39 -31.98 11.57
C SER A 1129 -25.45 -32.40 12.60
N ARG A 1130 -25.28 -33.54 13.31
CA ARG A 1130 -26.17 -33.93 14.41
C ARG A 1130 -26.12 -32.94 15.57
N LEU A 1131 -24.92 -32.48 15.94
CA LEU A 1131 -24.75 -31.45 16.97
C LEU A 1131 -25.39 -30.12 16.55
N VAL A 1132 -25.19 -29.68 15.30
CA VAL A 1132 -25.80 -28.44 14.80
C VAL A 1132 -27.32 -28.56 14.73
N ARG A 1133 -27.88 -29.68 14.25
CA ARG A 1133 -29.34 -29.92 14.22
C ARG A 1133 -30.00 -29.83 15.59
N PHE A 1134 -29.27 -30.15 16.66
CA PHE A 1134 -29.77 -30.00 18.03
C PHE A 1134 -29.99 -28.53 18.41
N PHE A 1135 -29.17 -27.61 17.90
CA PHE A 1135 -29.26 -26.17 18.21
C PHE A 1135 -29.98 -25.35 17.14
N VAL A 1136 -29.98 -25.80 15.88
CA VAL A 1136 -30.56 -25.11 14.73
C VAL A 1136 -31.40 -26.12 13.94
N PRO A 1137 -32.74 -26.13 14.13
CA PRO A 1137 -33.61 -27.05 13.41
C PRO A 1137 -33.55 -26.80 11.90
N ASP A 1138 -33.67 -27.88 11.13
CA ASP A 1138 -33.66 -27.85 9.66
C ASP A 1138 -34.98 -27.24 9.19
N THR A 1139 -35.02 -25.92 9.02
CA THR A 1139 -36.20 -25.26 8.45
C THR A 1139 -36.18 -25.48 6.95
N THR A 1140 -37.07 -26.34 6.44
CA THR A 1140 -37.36 -26.42 5.00
C THR A 1140 -37.96 -25.09 4.57
N ARG A 1141 -37.17 -24.23 3.95
CA ARG A 1141 -37.61 -22.92 3.47
C ARG A 1141 -38.01 -23.03 2.00
N GLU A 1142 -39.11 -22.38 1.64
CA GLU A 1142 -39.56 -22.31 0.25
C GLU A 1142 -38.50 -21.65 -0.63
N GLU A 1143 -38.24 -22.26 -1.79
CA GLU A 1143 -37.25 -21.75 -2.75
C GLU A 1143 -37.87 -20.63 -3.57
N ARG A 1144 -37.76 -19.39 -3.08
CA ARG A 1144 -38.17 -18.20 -3.82
C ARG A 1144 -37.03 -17.68 -4.70
N THR A 1145 -37.28 -17.51 -6.01
CA THR A 1145 -36.34 -16.78 -6.89
C THR A 1145 -36.37 -15.30 -6.57
N VAL A 1146 -35.20 -14.72 -6.28
CA VAL A 1146 -35.01 -13.31 -5.91
C VAL A 1146 -34.33 -12.49 -7.01
N GLY A 1147 -33.62 -13.15 -7.93
CA GLY A 1147 -32.99 -12.52 -9.08
C GLY A 1147 -33.05 -13.43 -10.31
N GLN A 1148 -33.23 -12.85 -11.48
CA GLN A 1148 -33.15 -13.53 -12.77
C GLN A 1148 -32.30 -12.69 -13.72
N TYR A 1149 -31.38 -13.35 -14.43
CA TYR A 1149 -30.42 -12.71 -15.31
C TYR A 1149 -30.41 -13.45 -16.66
N ASP A 1150 -30.01 -12.75 -17.72
CA ASP A 1150 -29.84 -13.30 -19.07
C ASP A 1150 -31.05 -14.10 -19.57
N ASN A 1151 -32.23 -13.49 -19.57
CA ASN A 1151 -33.50 -14.10 -19.98
C ASN A 1151 -33.87 -15.35 -19.16
N GLY A 1152 -33.44 -15.41 -17.90
CA GLY A 1152 -33.77 -16.50 -16.97
C GLY A 1152 -32.79 -17.68 -17.01
N ASN A 1153 -31.73 -17.60 -17.81
CA ASN A 1153 -30.66 -18.61 -17.84
C ASN A 1153 -29.88 -18.68 -16.53
N VAL A 1154 -29.83 -17.57 -15.78
CA VAL A 1154 -29.29 -17.57 -14.42
C VAL A 1154 -30.37 -17.13 -13.44
N LYS A 1155 -30.60 -17.96 -12.42
CA LYS A 1155 -31.57 -17.72 -11.35
C LYS A 1155 -30.86 -17.67 -10.00
N GLU A 1156 -31.17 -16.65 -9.22
CA GLU A 1156 -30.71 -16.54 -7.84
C GLU A 1156 -31.88 -16.83 -6.91
N LEU A 1157 -31.68 -17.78 -5.99
CA LEU A 1157 -32.65 -18.12 -4.96
C LEU A 1157 -32.39 -17.32 -3.68
N GLN A 1158 -33.46 -17.15 -2.89
CA GLN A 1158 -33.39 -16.44 -1.62
C GLN A 1158 -32.26 -16.96 -0.75
N GLN A 1159 -31.48 -16.02 -0.24
CA GLN A 1159 -30.25 -16.29 0.47
C GLN A 1159 -30.49 -16.46 1.95
N PHE A 1160 -29.64 -17.28 2.57
CA PHE A 1160 -29.57 -17.39 4.01
C PHE A 1160 -28.10 -17.21 4.42
N SER A 1161 -27.88 -16.52 5.54
CA SER A 1161 -26.53 -16.36 6.10
C SER A 1161 -26.53 -16.96 7.50
N VAL A 1162 -26.44 -18.28 7.55
CA VAL A 1162 -26.37 -19.04 8.80
C VAL A 1162 -24.96 -19.60 8.93
N PHE A 1163 -24.26 -19.23 10.00
CA PHE A 1163 -22.88 -19.68 10.23
C PHE A 1163 -22.77 -21.20 10.38
N LEU A 1164 -23.68 -21.81 11.13
CA LEU A 1164 -23.76 -23.25 11.35
C LEU A 1164 -25.12 -23.77 10.91
N GLU A 1165 -25.21 -24.18 9.66
CA GLU A 1165 -26.34 -24.96 9.12
C GLU A 1165 -25.91 -26.43 8.96
N PRO A 1166 -26.81 -27.43 9.07
CA PRO A 1166 -26.45 -28.83 8.83
C PRO A 1166 -25.70 -29.05 7.50
N LYS A 1167 -26.11 -28.34 6.44
CA LYS A 1167 -25.46 -28.36 5.12
C LYS A 1167 -24.01 -27.85 5.11
N THR A 1168 -23.54 -27.17 6.17
CA THR A 1168 -22.16 -26.65 6.27
C THR A 1168 -21.12 -27.77 6.09
N PHE A 1169 -21.43 -28.98 6.54
CA PHE A 1169 -20.51 -30.12 6.53
C PHE A 1169 -20.67 -31.06 5.33
N ASP A 1170 -21.62 -30.82 4.42
CA ASP A 1170 -21.98 -31.76 3.34
C ASP A 1170 -20.84 -32.16 2.41
N SER A 1171 -19.83 -31.32 2.31
CA SER A 1171 -18.69 -31.42 1.39
C SER A 1171 -17.45 -32.05 2.05
N TRP A 1172 -17.50 -32.36 3.33
CA TRP A 1172 -16.40 -32.97 4.07
C TRP A 1172 -16.17 -34.42 3.62
N GLY A 1173 -14.91 -34.76 3.34
CA GLY A 1173 -14.53 -36.07 2.81
C GLY A 1173 -14.87 -36.29 1.33
N LYS A 1174 -15.40 -35.27 0.62
CA LYS A 1174 -15.65 -35.33 -0.83
C LYS A 1174 -14.46 -34.75 -1.61
N PRO A 1175 -14.10 -35.33 -2.76
CA PRO A 1175 -13.07 -34.78 -3.62
C PRO A 1175 -13.59 -33.53 -4.32
N ALA A 1176 -12.72 -32.53 -4.50
CA ALA A 1176 -13.02 -31.39 -5.33
C ALA A 1176 -12.98 -31.79 -6.82
N ILE A 1177 -13.76 -31.11 -7.66
CA ILE A 1177 -13.76 -31.30 -9.13
C ILE A 1177 -13.05 -30.16 -9.84
N ALA A 1178 -12.59 -30.39 -11.07
CA ALA A 1178 -11.94 -29.39 -11.93
C ALA A 1178 -10.83 -28.56 -11.23
N VAL A 1179 -10.08 -29.17 -10.29
CA VAL A 1179 -9.05 -28.49 -9.49
C VAL A 1179 -7.93 -27.95 -10.37
N ASP A 1180 -7.50 -28.74 -11.35
CA ASP A 1180 -6.41 -28.40 -12.28
C ASP A 1180 -6.86 -27.41 -13.37
N ARG A 1181 -8.15 -27.06 -13.37
CA ARG A 1181 -8.82 -26.11 -14.26
C ARG A 1181 -9.44 -24.94 -13.49
N HIS A 1182 -9.01 -24.73 -12.24
CA HIS A 1182 -9.37 -23.59 -11.40
C HIS A 1182 -8.33 -22.48 -11.53
N VAL A 1183 -8.68 -21.38 -12.19
CA VAL A 1183 -7.75 -20.29 -12.51
C VAL A 1183 -8.38 -18.93 -12.20
N PRO A 1184 -7.57 -17.87 -12.02
CA PRO A 1184 -8.11 -16.52 -11.91
C PRO A 1184 -8.78 -16.12 -13.23
N SER A 1185 -9.82 -15.29 -13.16
CA SER A 1185 -10.43 -14.64 -14.32
C SER A 1185 -10.54 -13.14 -14.07
N TYR A 1186 -10.51 -12.31 -15.12
CA TYR A 1186 -10.51 -10.85 -14.99
C TYR A 1186 -9.39 -10.30 -14.08
N GLY A 1187 -8.32 -11.07 -13.88
CA GLY A 1187 -7.26 -10.80 -12.91
C GLY A 1187 -7.66 -10.88 -11.42
N TYR A 1188 -8.92 -11.18 -11.09
CA TYR A 1188 -9.35 -11.26 -9.69
C TYR A 1188 -10.41 -12.32 -9.39
N ALA A 1189 -11.32 -12.66 -10.30
CA ALA A 1189 -12.42 -13.59 -10.04
C ALA A 1189 -11.97 -15.06 -10.05
N ASN A 1190 -12.80 -15.97 -9.55
CA ASN A 1190 -12.56 -17.41 -9.65
C ASN A 1190 -13.26 -17.99 -10.90
N ALA A 1191 -12.56 -18.84 -11.66
CA ALA A 1191 -13.15 -19.56 -12.79
C ALA A 1191 -12.78 -21.05 -12.79
N TRP A 1192 -13.73 -21.92 -13.12
CA TRP A 1192 -13.54 -23.36 -13.31
C TRP A 1192 -13.98 -23.77 -14.71
N ASN A 1193 -13.09 -24.36 -15.50
CA ASN A 1193 -13.47 -25.01 -16.75
C ASN A 1193 -13.93 -26.45 -16.47
N ILE A 1194 -15.24 -26.69 -16.55
CA ILE A 1194 -15.90 -27.95 -16.22
C ILE A 1194 -16.18 -28.70 -17.52
N VAL A 1195 -15.68 -29.94 -17.61
CA VAL A 1195 -15.94 -30.82 -18.76
C VAL A 1195 -16.95 -31.91 -18.37
N PRO A 1196 -17.68 -32.53 -19.33
CA PRO A 1196 -18.66 -33.58 -19.02
C PRO A 1196 -18.11 -34.72 -18.15
N ASP A 1197 -16.85 -35.10 -18.33
CA ASP A 1197 -16.19 -36.16 -17.55
C ASP A 1197 -16.07 -35.84 -16.05
N ASP A 1198 -15.98 -34.55 -15.67
CA ASP A 1198 -15.94 -34.16 -14.26
C ASP A 1198 -17.21 -34.58 -13.50
N MET A 1199 -18.31 -34.73 -14.25
CA MET A 1199 -19.66 -35.03 -13.77
C MET A 1199 -20.19 -36.38 -14.28
N ASN A 1200 -19.32 -37.26 -14.77
CA ASN A 1200 -19.67 -38.56 -15.35
C ASN A 1200 -20.73 -38.46 -16.47
N GLY A 1201 -20.62 -37.43 -17.33
CA GLY A 1201 -21.52 -37.20 -18.46
C GLY A 1201 -22.92 -36.70 -18.10
N LYS A 1202 -23.20 -36.37 -16.82
CA LYS A 1202 -24.50 -35.82 -16.42
C LYS A 1202 -24.67 -34.41 -16.95
N GLN A 1203 -25.83 -34.14 -17.54
CA GLN A 1203 -26.21 -32.79 -18.00
C GLN A 1203 -26.88 -31.94 -16.91
N ASN A 1204 -27.50 -32.60 -15.92
CA ASN A 1204 -28.20 -31.96 -14.81
C ASN A 1204 -27.61 -32.42 -13.48
N TYR A 1205 -27.10 -31.49 -12.68
CA TYR A 1205 -26.47 -31.79 -11.41
C TYR A 1205 -26.45 -30.59 -10.48
N SER A 1206 -26.08 -30.84 -9.23
CA SER A 1206 -25.87 -29.84 -8.20
C SER A 1206 -24.39 -29.82 -7.83
N LEU A 1207 -23.85 -28.65 -7.55
CA LEU A 1207 -22.50 -28.40 -7.07
C LEU A 1207 -22.57 -27.64 -5.75
N ILE A 1208 -21.56 -27.85 -4.91
CA ILE A 1208 -21.29 -27.03 -3.75
C ILE A 1208 -19.99 -26.29 -4.01
N LEU A 1209 -20.06 -24.96 -4.05
CA LEU A 1209 -18.89 -24.08 -4.07
C LEU A 1209 -18.57 -23.70 -2.62
N GLU A 1210 -17.34 -23.96 -2.17
CA GLU A 1210 -16.95 -23.70 -0.79
C GLU A 1210 -15.51 -23.22 -0.67
N TYR A 1211 -15.29 -22.25 0.22
CA TYR A 1211 -13.97 -21.84 0.67
C TYR A 1211 -13.42 -22.85 1.70
N THR A 1212 -12.64 -23.81 1.24
CA THR A 1212 -12.13 -24.93 2.05
C THR A 1212 -11.21 -24.52 3.19
N GLY A 1213 -10.59 -23.34 3.12
CA GLY A 1213 -9.82 -22.76 4.21
C GLY A 1213 -10.66 -22.58 5.49
N GLN A 1214 -11.97 -22.33 5.33
CA GLN A 1214 -12.94 -22.24 6.44
C GLN A 1214 -13.06 -23.56 7.22
N ARG A 1215 -12.91 -24.72 6.56
CA ARG A 1215 -13.08 -26.03 7.21
C ARG A 1215 -12.13 -26.24 8.37
N ARG A 1216 -10.94 -25.62 8.31
CA ARG A 1216 -9.91 -25.71 9.35
C ARG A 1216 -10.36 -25.03 10.64
N LEU A 1217 -11.20 -24.00 10.57
CA LEU A 1217 -11.68 -23.27 11.76
C LEU A 1217 -12.47 -24.18 12.70
N TYR A 1218 -13.47 -24.92 12.19
CA TYR A 1218 -14.42 -25.65 13.04
C TYR A 1218 -13.78 -26.62 14.05
N PRO A 1219 -12.93 -27.58 13.64
CA PRO A 1219 -12.32 -28.51 14.59
C PRO A 1219 -11.32 -27.81 15.52
N LEU A 1220 -10.61 -26.78 15.04
CA LEU A 1220 -9.65 -26.04 15.85
C LEU A 1220 -10.34 -25.15 16.89
N LEU A 1221 -11.46 -24.52 16.54
CA LEU A 1221 -12.30 -23.77 17.46
C LEU A 1221 -12.89 -24.69 18.53
N LEU A 1222 -13.35 -25.89 18.15
CA LEU A 1222 -13.81 -26.90 19.09
C LEU A 1222 -12.69 -27.33 20.05
N LEU A 1223 -11.48 -27.58 19.54
CA LEU A 1223 -10.31 -27.93 20.34
C LEU A 1223 -9.93 -26.81 21.33
N SER A 1224 -9.84 -25.57 20.86
CA SER A 1224 -9.54 -24.40 21.69
C SER A 1224 -10.60 -24.16 22.76
N THR A 1225 -11.88 -24.26 22.41
CA THR A 1225 -12.99 -24.10 23.35
C THR A 1225 -13.01 -25.21 24.39
N SER A 1226 -12.80 -26.46 23.98
CA SER A 1226 -12.71 -27.60 24.91
C SER A 1226 -11.55 -27.45 25.88
N THR A 1227 -10.38 -27.01 25.38
CA THR A 1227 -9.20 -26.69 26.19
C THR A 1227 -9.50 -25.58 27.20
N ALA A 1228 -10.19 -24.51 26.78
CA ALA A 1228 -10.59 -23.42 27.66
C ALA A 1228 -11.57 -23.89 28.76
N ILE A 1229 -12.54 -24.75 28.43
CA ILE A 1229 -13.47 -25.34 29.40
C ILE A 1229 -12.71 -26.19 30.44
N ILE A 1230 -11.81 -27.06 29.99
CA ILE A 1230 -10.96 -27.88 30.87
C ILE A 1230 -10.13 -26.99 31.80
N LEU A 1231 -9.55 -25.90 31.26
CA LEU A 1231 -8.80 -24.92 32.04
C LEU A 1231 -9.67 -24.24 33.11
N CYS A 1232 -10.90 -23.86 32.78
CA CYS A 1232 -11.87 -23.32 33.74
C CYS A 1232 -12.18 -24.32 34.86
N VAL A 1233 -12.35 -25.61 34.54
CA VAL A 1233 -12.56 -26.67 35.55
C VAL A 1233 -11.34 -26.79 36.47
N PHE A 1234 -10.11 -26.75 35.94
CA PHE A 1234 -8.89 -26.76 36.75
C PHE A 1234 -8.74 -25.52 37.63
N LEU A 1235 -9.13 -24.35 37.13
CA LEU A 1235 -9.17 -23.11 37.92
C LEU A 1235 -10.15 -23.24 39.09
N LEU A 1236 -11.38 -23.70 38.83
CA LEU A 1236 -12.39 -23.90 39.88
C LEU A 1236 -11.92 -24.91 40.95
N LYS A 1237 -11.28 -26.02 40.54
CA LYS A 1237 -10.67 -26.98 41.47
C LYS A 1237 -9.54 -26.35 42.28
N SER A 1238 -8.70 -25.51 41.65
CA SER A 1238 -7.60 -24.82 42.33
C SER A 1238 -8.08 -23.81 43.36
N PHE A 1239 -9.23 -23.15 43.10
CA PHE A 1239 -9.87 -22.25 44.06
C PHE A 1239 -10.52 -22.99 45.23
N ARG A 1240 -11.07 -24.20 45.04
CA ARG A 1240 -11.66 -25.00 46.13
C ARG A 1240 -10.63 -25.62 47.08
N LYS A 1241 -9.40 -25.87 46.62
CA LYS A 1241 -8.34 -26.47 47.43
C LYS A 1241 -7.67 -25.46 48.39
N LYS A 1242 -7.91 -24.17 48.18
CA LYS A 1242 -7.49 -23.08 49.07
C LYS A 1242 -8.66 -22.63 49.91
#